data_AF-A0A1F7U4R6-F1
#
_entry.id   AF-A0A1F7U4R6-F1
#
_cell.length_a   1.000
_cell.length_b   1.000
_cell.length_c   1.000
_cell.angle_alpha   90.00
_cell.angle_beta   90.00
_cell.angle_gamma   90.00
#
_symmetry.space_group_name_H-M   'P 1'
#
loop_
_entity.id
_entity.type
_entity.pdbx_description
1 polymer ?
#
loop_
_entity_poly.entity_id
_entity_poly.type
_entity_poly.pdbx_seq_one_letter_code
_entity_poly.pdbx_strand_id
1 'polypeptide(L)'
;MNTERVTCAICGVDDTEVIATKGDLAADITNIVCRRCGLVYINPRPTAAEYEDFHVESFLKERHGISNAGDIVGKVEGNDLKMKSAVLEFIRPALRSGVRVLDVGCGFGTLLHLIKKEIPDARVEGIELATVDVEVAKRFYNLDLFAGSLAKYVETHPETRFDLIVLHHTFEHFPEPRAELARMKRLFAPGGVIYIGVPDIMDIRKRPEIFFQLGHPYSYSSASLRKMLAAEGLAVVAWNPDAAFPGGMEVLAEPSPPTRPEVPAEAMRAGERSEDVVRAVRSAGRRFARMRGLRDRALFFLPEPARIAATRWIYILSKRSSSSAFIPAFVAALAGGLLFALPHIIIRWTVASGGGIYSFFTFSNPDPLVNLAPMIRDVVDGHWWVSDGRTWEHIGYPNLWSFLDPVVLAPLSFLLPTTSDVFFIGHFLFPAIAVVFLFLIARIITGRTTLSILFAVFTVAAGIFWTVLPPLDIESAKLVARSLFFGSPPGEILQSKYVSLSITPAIAIFAAAAWAVASAFERSRLAPAILAGFLIGLLVYVYITDAMYLISGLGVAIVLSLAFRDWKMFRAGVTMLLAAAVTASGYLFNFFAIRTLPHADEFYRRLGGEITHAIRWSRFPEYLVFILLAAFVLVWGRKTGKRGVALAVASWILAGIVVLNMQVIVGFNPQATAWFVHQLYLGLGFGWLILISFFIERSRQRILERAVCLVFLVLLARTVHTEVVWAGATAEESRLPDGIVRSVRWINENTPRDSVIASPSLVTNAIIPVWTHARVLLPVAVTSSASLAEIRDRWLLVSALFDVSPEVIRPHLERRGGRVDDFALNQEDNIVIFLYDTFFFPTTPDAFFRGRGGMKIPQEETERLLLELERYPRRTAYLLNRYRIDYLYVGPNERRLSSVDFDALPFLRKEYDADGIAIYAVDRSALTEQR
;
A
#
# COMPACT_ATOMS: atom_id res chain seq x y z
N MET A 1 8.07 -39.94 -23.39
CA MET A 1 6.74 -39.74 -23.96
C MET A 1 6.73 -40.17 -25.41
N ASN A 2 6.14 -41.33 -25.67
CA ASN A 2 5.86 -41.80 -27.03
C ASN A 2 4.73 -40.96 -27.65
N THR A 3 4.82 -40.70 -28.95
CA THR A 3 3.82 -39.89 -29.66
C THR A 3 3.32 -40.59 -30.92
N GLU A 4 2.09 -40.29 -31.31
CA GLU A 4 1.42 -40.79 -32.51
C GLU A 4 0.91 -39.64 -33.38
N ARG A 5 0.85 -39.88 -34.69
CA ARG A 5 0.17 -38.97 -35.63
C ARG A 5 -1.25 -39.46 -35.87
N VAL A 6 -2.21 -38.54 -35.79
CA VAL A 6 -3.63 -38.86 -35.95
C VAL A 6 -4.29 -37.94 -36.98
N THR A 7 -5.36 -38.42 -37.61
CA THR A 7 -6.21 -37.61 -38.49
C THR A 7 -7.25 -36.83 -37.68
N CYS A 8 -7.94 -35.88 -38.32
CA CYS A 8 -8.94 -35.06 -37.66
C CYS A 8 -10.09 -35.91 -37.08
N ALA A 9 -10.36 -35.81 -35.79
CA ALA A 9 -11.41 -36.59 -35.12
C ALA A 9 -12.81 -36.35 -35.70
N ILE A 10 -13.14 -35.14 -36.18
CA ILE A 10 -14.47 -34.83 -36.72
C ILE A 10 -14.64 -35.35 -38.16
N CYS A 11 -13.73 -35.02 -39.07
CA CYS A 11 -13.92 -35.25 -40.50
C CYS A 11 -13.00 -36.32 -41.12
N GLY A 12 -12.04 -36.86 -40.37
CA GLY A 12 -11.11 -37.90 -40.81
C GLY A 12 -10.04 -37.47 -41.81
N VAL A 13 -10.01 -36.19 -42.23
CA VAL A 13 -9.05 -35.68 -43.21
C VAL A 13 -7.74 -35.25 -42.56
N ASP A 14 -6.62 -35.53 -43.23
CA ASP A 14 -5.28 -35.03 -42.89
C ASP A 14 -4.91 -33.77 -43.70
N ASP A 15 -5.76 -32.74 -43.61
CA ASP A 15 -5.53 -31.42 -44.21
C ASP A 15 -5.55 -30.36 -43.11
N THR A 16 -4.35 -29.88 -42.75
CA THR A 16 -4.12 -29.17 -41.49
C THR A 16 -3.11 -28.03 -41.65
N GLU A 17 -3.18 -27.06 -40.74
CA GLU A 17 -2.22 -25.95 -40.64
C GLU A 17 -1.69 -25.82 -39.22
N VAL A 18 -0.39 -25.57 -39.07
CA VAL A 18 0.23 -25.29 -37.77
C VAL A 18 -0.15 -23.89 -37.30
N ILE A 19 -0.71 -23.80 -36.09
CA ILE A 19 -1.14 -22.53 -35.50
C ILE A 19 -0.25 -22.10 -34.33
N ALA A 20 0.36 -23.05 -33.63
CA ALA A 20 1.33 -22.79 -32.56
C ALA A 20 2.24 -24.01 -32.37
N THR A 21 3.52 -23.76 -32.07
CA THR A 21 4.52 -24.80 -31.75
C THR A 21 4.95 -24.77 -30.28
N LYS A 22 4.33 -23.90 -29.48
CA LYS A 22 4.57 -23.76 -28.04
C LYS A 22 3.26 -23.72 -27.29
N GLY A 23 3.19 -24.50 -26.22
CA GLY A 23 2.07 -24.56 -25.29
C GLY A 23 2.25 -23.69 -24.05
N ASP A 24 1.39 -23.91 -23.06
CA ASP A 24 1.54 -23.32 -21.74
C ASP A 24 2.91 -23.69 -21.13
N LEU A 25 3.47 -22.79 -20.32
CA LEU A 25 4.82 -22.91 -19.75
C LEU A 25 5.95 -23.15 -20.77
N ALA A 26 5.72 -22.82 -22.04
CA ALA A 26 6.66 -23.02 -23.15
C ALA A 26 6.98 -24.49 -23.47
N ALA A 27 6.06 -25.42 -23.18
CA ALA A 27 6.17 -26.80 -23.63
C ALA A 27 6.22 -26.88 -25.16
N ASP A 28 7.11 -27.72 -25.70
CA ASP A 28 7.26 -27.93 -27.14
C ASP A 28 6.14 -28.85 -27.66
N ILE A 29 4.98 -28.25 -27.94
CA ILE A 29 3.80 -28.95 -28.47
C ILE A 29 3.30 -28.30 -29.76
N THR A 30 3.06 -29.13 -30.77
CA THR A 30 2.57 -28.68 -32.07
C THR A 30 1.05 -28.75 -32.09
N ASN A 31 0.41 -27.58 -32.09
CA ASN A 31 -1.03 -27.44 -32.24
C ASN A 31 -1.35 -27.10 -33.69
N ILE A 32 -2.24 -27.90 -34.27
CA ILE A 32 -2.68 -27.78 -35.65
C ILE A 32 -4.19 -27.53 -35.70
N VAL A 33 -4.65 -26.85 -36.74
CA VAL A 33 -6.07 -26.68 -37.07
C VAL A 33 -6.40 -27.49 -38.32
N CYS A 34 -7.51 -28.23 -38.30
CA CYS A 34 -8.03 -28.87 -39.50
C CYS A 34 -8.64 -27.81 -40.42
N ARG A 35 -8.16 -27.73 -41.67
CA ARG A 35 -8.63 -26.74 -42.64
C ARG A 35 -10.08 -26.94 -43.05
N ARG A 36 -10.55 -28.19 -43.08
CA ARG A 36 -11.92 -28.56 -43.46
C ARG A 36 -12.97 -28.25 -42.40
N CYS A 37 -12.70 -28.54 -41.12
CA CYS A 37 -13.74 -28.44 -40.08
C CYS A 37 -13.47 -27.41 -38.97
N GLY A 38 -12.24 -26.89 -38.88
CA GLY A 38 -11.84 -25.88 -37.89
C GLY A 38 -11.49 -26.43 -36.50
N LEU A 39 -11.44 -27.75 -36.31
CA LEU A 39 -11.00 -28.36 -35.06
C LEU A 39 -9.51 -28.12 -34.83
N VAL A 40 -9.15 -27.71 -33.61
CA VAL A 40 -7.75 -27.58 -33.18
C VAL A 40 -7.37 -28.76 -32.30
N TYR A 41 -6.21 -29.35 -32.55
CA TYR A 41 -5.71 -30.50 -31.80
C TYR A 41 -4.18 -30.61 -31.86
N ILE A 42 -3.62 -31.37 -30.93
CA ILE A 42 -2.18 -31.65 -30.87
C ILE A 42 -1.82 -32.74 -31.89
N ASN A 43 -0.77 -32.52 -32.68
CA ASN A 43 -0.26 -33.53 -33.61
C ASN A 43 1.24 -33.29 -33.94
N PRO A 44 2.14 -34.27 -33.71
CA PRO A 44 1.89 -35.56 -33.07
C PRO A 44 1.48 -35.39 -31.60
N ARG A 45 0.59 -36.25 -31.12
CA ARG A 45 0.10 -36.26 -29.72
C ARG A 45 0.70 -37.44 -28.94
N PRO A 46 0.75 -37.40 -27.61
CA PRO A 46 1.01 -38.58 -26.80
C PRO A 46 0.08 -39.75 -27.16
N THR A 47 0.55 -40.99 -27.04
CA THR A 47 -0.31 -42.17 -27.22
C THR A 47 -1.37 -42.24 -26.13
N ALA A 48 -2.46 -42.99 -26.34
CA ALA A 48 -3.53 -43.13 -25.34
C ALA A 48 -3.00 -43.61 -23.97
N ALA A 49 -2.05 -44.55 -23.96
CA ALA A 49 -1.40 -45.02 -22.73
C ALA A 49 -0.61 -43.90 -22.02
N GLU A 50 0.10 -43.05 -22.77
CA GLU A 50 0.84 -41.91 -22.19
C GLU A 50 -0.10 -40.84 -21.63
N TYR A 51 -1.28 -40.64 -22.23
CA TYR A 51 -2.32 -39.78 -21.66
C TYR A 51 -2.88 -40.34 -20.35
N GLU A 52 -3.17 -41.65 -20.28
CA GLU A 52 -3.65 -42.30 -19.06
C GLU A 52 -2.63 -42.15 -17.91
N ASP A 53 -1.35 -42.41 -18.16
CA ASP A 53 -0.28 -42.25 -17.18
C ASP A 53 -0.08 -40.78 -16.76
N PHE A 54 -0.10 -39.85 -17.73
CA PHE A 54 0.06 -38.42 -17.49
C PHE A 54 -1.05 -37.84 -16.60
N HIS A 55 -2.30 -38.29 -16.80
CA HIS A 55 -3.45 -37.84 -16.00
C HIS A 55 -3.39 -38.32 -14.54
N VAL A 56 -2.74 -39.45 -14.25
CA VAL A 56 -2.60 -39.94 -12.87
C VAL A 56 -1.49 -39.20 -12.12
N GLU A 57 -0.31 -38.99 -12.70
CA GLU A 57 0.83 -38.38 -11.98
C GLU A 57 0.83 -36.84 -12.00
N SER A 58 0.48 -36.21 -13.13
CA SER A 58 0.64 -34.75 -13.32
C SER A 58 -0.53 -33.94 -12.78
N PHE A 59 -1.76 -34.48 -12.83
CA PHE A 59 -2.96 -33.83 -12.30
C PHE A 59 -2.87 -33.63 -10.77
N LEU A 60 -2.33 -34.63 -10.04
CA LEU A 60 -2.07 -34.57 -8.60
C LEU A 60 -1.07 -33.45 -8.24
N LYS A 61 -0.08 -33.20 -9.11
CA LYS A 61 1.01 -32.27 -8.85
C LYS A 61 0.69 -30.83 -9.27
N GLU A 62 0.07 -30.62 -10.43
CA GLU A 62 -0.13 -29.29 -11.02
C GLU A 62 -1.37 -28.54 -10.51
N ARG A 63 -2.52 -29.21 -10.36
CA ARG A 63 -3.79 -28.50 -10.06
C ARG A 63 -3.93 -28.13 -8.59
N HIS A 64 -3.31 -28.91 -7.72
CA HIS A 64 -3.59 -28.86 -6.29
C HIS A 64 -2.35 -28.61 -5.40
N GLY A 65 -1.14 -29.02 -5.80
CA GLY A 65 0.05 -28.93 -4.93
C GLY A 65 -0.19 -29.64 -3.59
N ILE A 66 -0.93 -30.74 -3.64
CA ILE A 66 -1.53 -31.45 -2.50
C ILE A 66 -1.02 -32.88 -2.56
N SER A 67 -0.52 -33.38 -1.44
CA SER A 67 0.04 -34.73 -1.32
C SER A 67 -0.83 -35.68 -0.49
N ASN A 68 -1.86 -35.16 0.20
CA ASN A 68 -2.79 -35.93 1.02
C ASN A 68 -4.13 -35.20 1.25
N ALA A 69 -5.15 -35.93 1.71
CA ALA A 69 -6.50 -35.41 1.94
C ALA A 69 -6.61 -34.27 2.98
N GLY A 70 -5.59 -34.07 3.83
CA GLY A 70 -5.57 -33.05 4.88
C GLY A 70 -5.37 -31.61 4.38
N ASP A 71 -4.67 -31.42 3.25
CA ASP A 71 -4.36 -30.10 2.66
C ASP A 71 -5.56 -29.45 1.93
N ILE A 72 -6.65 -30.21 1.76
CA ILE A 72 -7.78 -29.90 0.86
C ILE A 72 -8.82 -29.00 1.53
N VAL A 73 -8.91 -29.06 2.87
CA VAL A 73 -9.94 -28.38 3.69
C VAL A 73 -10.01 -26.86 3.44
N GLY A 74 -8.88 -26.21 3.10
CA GLY A 74 -8.85 -24.76 2.86
C GLY A 74 -9.10 -24.29 1.43
N LYS A 75 -9.09 -25.20 0.43
CA LYS A 75 -9.20 -24.88 -1.01
C LYS A 75 -10.57 -25.21 -1.60
N VAL A 76 -11.30 -26.18 -1.03
CA VAL A 76 -12.64 -26.59 -1.49
C VAL A 76 -13.71 -25.52 -1.22
N GLU A 77 -13.55 -24.69 -0.20
CA GLU A 77 -14.59 -23.75 0.27
C GLU A 77 -14.61 -22.36 -0.41
N GLY A 78 -14.46 -22.27 -1.73
CA GLY A 78 -14.59 -20.94 -2.37
C GLY A 78 -14.87 -20.94 -3.85
N ASN A 79 -13.80 -20.94 -4.66
CA ASN A 79 -13.92 -20.75 -6.10
C ASN A 79 -14.56 -21.95 -6.80
N ASP A 80 -14.30 -23.18 -6.34
CA ASP A 80 -14.89 -24.39 -6.92
C ASP A 80 -16.41 -24.43 -6.68
N LEU A 81 -16.86 -24.21 -5.44
CA LEU A 81 -18.28 -24.08 -5.10
C LEU A 81 -18.97 -23.00 -5.94
N LYS A 82 -18.38 -21.81 -6.07
CA LYS A 82 -18.97 -20.72 -6.86
C LYS A 82 -19.11 -21.10 -8.34
N MET A 83 -18.09 -21.73 -8.92
CA MET A 83 -18.10 -22.18 -10.30
C MET A 83 -19.16 -23.27 -10.50
N LYS A 84 -19.16 -24.30 -9.65
CA LYS A 84 -20.12 -25.40 -9.73
C LYS A 84 -21.57 -24.95 -9.44
N SER A 85 -21.78 -23.91 -8.62
CA SER A 85 -23.11 -23.28 -8.47
C SER A 85 -23.62 -22.66 -9.77
N ALA A 86 -22.76 -22.01 -10.56
CA ALA A 86 -23.17 -21.45 -11.83
C ALA A 86 -23.43 -22.55 -12.90
N VAL A 87 -22.64 -23.62 -12.88
CA VAL A 87 -22.92 -24.83 -13.69
C VAL A 87 -24.28 -25.40 -13.33
N LEU A 88 -24.58 -25.52 -12.02
CA LEU A 88 -25.86 -26.00 -11.50
C LEU A 88 -27.03 -25.18 -12.04
N GLU A 89 -26.91 -23.85 -12.08
CA GLU A 89 -27.96 -22.99 -12.66
C GLU A 89 -28.22 -23.28 -14.14
N PHE A 90 -27.17 -23.56 -14.92
CA PHE A 90 -27.33 -23.87 -16.34
C PHE A 90 -27.94 -25.25 -16.58
N ILE A 91 -27.58 -26.27 -15.79
CA ILE A 91 -28.13 -27.64 -15.91
C ILE A 91 -29.48 -27.81 -15.20
N ARG A 92 -29.90 -26.85 -14.37
CA ARG A 92 -31.16 -26.88 -13.61
C ARG A 92 -32.38 -27.33 -14.43
N PRO A 93 -32.58 -26.92 -15.71
CA PRO A 93 -33.71 -27.38 -16.51
C PRO A 93 -33.75 -28.90 -16.74
N ALA A 94 -32.61 -29.59 -16.66
CA ALA A 94 -32.51 -31.04 -16.78
C ALA A 94 -32.66 -31.78 -15.44
N LEU A 95 -32.76 -31.06 -14.32
CA LEU A 95 -32.85 -31.63 -12.99
C LEU A 95 -34.32 -31.74 -12.55
N ARG A 96 -34.76 -32.97 -12.27
CA ARG A 96 -36.11 -33.30 -11.78
C ARG A 96 -36.04 -34.21 -10.55
N SER A 97 -37.12 -34.31 -9.79
CA SER A 97 -37.24 -35.30 -8.70
C SER A 97 -36.91 -36.70 -9.23
N GLY A 98 -36.08 -37.43 -8.48
CA GLY A 98 -35.59 -38.77 -8.84
C GLY A 98 -34.58 -38.84 -9.98
N VAL A 99 -34.08 -37.71 -10.49
CA VAL A 99 -33.12 -37.67 -11.62
C VAL A 99 -31.88 -38.51 -11.35
N ARG A 100 -31.45 -39.29 -12.35
CA ARG A 100 -30.19 -40.02 -12.34
C ARG A 100 -29.10 -39.22 -13.05
N VAL A 101 -28.07 -38.82 -12.32
CA VAL A 101 -26.96 -37.99 -12.83
C VAL A 101 -25.64 -38.75 -12.76
N LEU A 102 -24.88 -38.72 -13.86
CA LEU A 102 -23.50 -39.17 -13.93
C LEU A 102 -22.57 -37.98 -14.19
N ASP A 103 -21.58 -37.73 -13.34
CA ASP A 103 -20.52 -36.73 -13.59
C ASP A 103 -19.20 -37.44 -13.91
N VAL A 104 -18.69 -37.25 -15.13
CA VAL A 104 -17.48 -37.93 -15.63
C VAL A 104 -16.29 -36.98 -15.52
N GLY A 105 -15.26 -37.37 -14.76
CA GLY A 105 -14.19 -36.45 -14.32
C GLY A 105 -14.68 -35.51 -13.22
N CYS A 106 -15.38 -36.08 -12.23
CA CYS A 106 -16.11 -35.29 -11.23
C CYS A 106 -15.22 -34.63 -10.16
N GLY A 107 -13.91 -34.90 -10.16
CA GLY A 107 -12.96 -34.43 -9.15
C GLY A 107 -13.44 -34.77 -7.74
N PHE A 108 -13.47 -33.80 -6.84
CA PHE A 108 -13.95 -33.98 -5.47
C PHE A 108 -15.47 -34.20 -5.34
N GLY A 109 -16.24 -34.26 -6.43
CA GLY A 109 -17.70 -34.46 -6.39
C GLY A 109 -18.52 -33.24 -5.95
N THR A 110 -17.93 -32.03 -5.96
CA THR A 110 -18.61 -30.79 -5.53
C THR A 110 -19.93 -30.55 -6.25
N LEU A 111 -20.00 -30.79 -7.57
CA LEU A 111 -21.24 -30.60 -8.33
C LEU A 111 -22.31 -31.62 -7.93
N LEU A 112 -21.95 -32.90 -7.78
CA LEU A 112 -22.85 -33.94 -7.32
C LEU A 112 -23.40 -33.65 -5.92
N HIS A 113 -22.55 -33.11 -5.03
CA HIS A 113 -22.97 -32.65 -3.70
C HIS A 113 -24.01 -31.52 -3.81
N LEU A 114 -23.76 -30.52 -4.67
CA LEU A 114 -24.70 -29.41 -4.89
C LEU A 114 -26.03 -29.90 -5.48
N ILE A 115 -26.00 -30.85 -6.43
CA ILE A 115 -27.21 -31.46 -7.01
C ILE A 115 -28.02 -32.18 -5.92
N LYS A 116 -27.38 -33.04 -5.11
CA LYS A 116 -28.06 -33.73 -3.98
C LYS A 116 -28.62 -32.76 -2.95
N LYS A 117 -28.00 -31.60 -2.76
CA LYS A 117 -28.49 -30.57 -1.86
C LYS A 117 -29.73 -29.86 -2.41
N GLU A 118 -29.79 -29.63 -3.73
CA GLU A 118 -30.95 -28.99 -4.39
C GLU A 118 -32.10 -29.99 -4.61
N ILE A 119 -31.79 -31.25 -4.92
CA ILE A 119 -32.73 -32.35 -5.16
C ILE A 119 -32.35 -33.55 -4.28
N PRO A 120 -32.89 -33.64 -3.05
CA PRO A 120 -32.49 -34.69 -2.08
C PRO A 120 -32.71 -36.13 -2.54
N ASP A 121 -33.65 -36.37 -3.45
CA ASP A 121 -33.96 -37.68 -4.02
C ASP A 121 -33.22 -37.98 -5.35
N ALA A 122 -32.31 -37.10 -5.78
CA ALA A 122 -31.46 -37.33 -6.94
C ALA A 122 -30.48 -38.50 -6.71
N ARG A 123 -30.35 -39.37 -7.71
CA ARG A 123 -29.38 -40.48 -7.73
C ARG A 123 -28.14 -40.02 -8.48
N VAL A 124 -27.10 -39.68 -7.74
CA VAL A 124 -25.85 -39.16 -8.31
C VAL A 124 -24.76 -40.22 -8.26
N GLU A 125 -24.05 -40.37 -9.38
CA GLU A 125 -22.87 -41.21 -9.53
C GLU A 125 -21.75 -40.36 -10.19
N GLY A 126 -20.50 -40.66 -9.87
CA GLY A 126 -19.36 -39.94 -10.44
C GLY A 126 -18.21 -40.87 -10.78
N ILE A 127 -17.49 -40.57 -11.85
CA ILE A 127 -16.30 -41.29 -12.31
C ILE A 127 -15.11 -40.36 -12.15
N GLU A 128 -14.04 -40.84 -11.50
CA GLU A 128 -12.81 -40.08 -11.32
C GLU A 128 -11.60 -41.03 -11.38
N LEU A 129 -10.54 -40.62 -12.07
CA LEU A 129 -9.29 -41.39 -12.17
C LEU A 129 -8.40 -41.16 -10.95
N ALA A 130 -8.40 -39.95 -10.39
CA ALA A 130 -7.61 -39.58 -9.23
C ALA A 130 -8.17 -40.19 -7.94
N THR A 131 -7.48 -41.19 -7.39
CA THR A 131 -7.88 -41.87 -6.14
C THR A 131 -7.96 -40.93 -4.94
N VAL A 132 -7.12 -39.89 -4.91
CA VAL A 132 -7.14 -38.84 -3.87
C VAL A 132 -8.46 -38.06 -3.90
N ASP A 133 -8.97 -37.75 -5.09
CA ASP A 133 -10.22 -37.00 -5.24
C ASP A 133 -11.43 -37.84 -4.81
N VAL A 134 -11.38 -39.15 -5.08
CA VAL A 134 -12.37 -40.14 -4.59
C VAL A 134 -12.37 -40.22 -3.07
N GLU A 135 -11.21 -40.26 -2.42
CA GLU A 135 -11.10 -40.28 -0.96
C GLU A 135 -11.71 -39.01 -0.33
N VAL A 136 -11.46 -37.85 -0.96
CA VAL A 136 -11.99 -36.56 -0.53
C VAL A 136 -13.51 -36.51 -0.66
N ALA A 137 -14.05 -36.92 -1.81
CA ALA A 137 -15.49 -36.94 -2.02
C ALA A 137 -16.21 -37.81 -0.97
N LYS A 138 -15.63 -38.97 -0.64
CA LYS A 138 -16.13 -39.86 0.41
C LYS A 138 -16.05 -39.23 1.79
N ARG A 139 -14.92 -38.62 2.14
CA ARG A 139 -14.68 -38.03 3.46
C ARG A 139 -15.51 -36.77 3.73
N PHE A 140 -15.65 -35.89 2.74
CA PHE A 140 -16.25 -34.55 2.93
C PHE A 140 -17.70 -34.45 2.49
N TYR A 141 -18.08 -35.14 1.42
CA TYR A 141 -19.44 -35.09 0.89
C TYR A 141 -20.22 -36.40 1.09
N ASN A 142 -19.59 -37.43 1.65
CA ASN A 142 -20.16 -38.77 1.79
C ASN A 142 -20.67 -39.30 0.44
N LEU A 143 -19.86 -39.12 -0.61
CA LEU A 143 -20.10 -39.62 -1.96
C LEU A 143 -19.17 -40.79 -2.26
N ASP A 144 -19.73 -41.93 -2.64
CA ASP A 144 -18.98 -43.07 -3.16
C ASP A 144 -18.83 -42.91 -4.68
N LEU A 145 -17.65 -42.45 -5.12
CA LEU A 145 -17.31 -42.27 -6.54
C LEU A 145 -16.66 -43.54 -7.10
N PHE A 146 -16.83 -43.79 -8.40
CA PHE A 146 -16.16 -44.87 -9.12
C PHE A 146 -14.72 -44.45 -9.48
N ALA A 147 -13.74 -45.14 -8.90
CA ALA A 147 -12.32 -44.94 -9.20
C ALA A 147 -11.92 -45.70 -10.49
N GLY A 148 -11.84 -45.00 -11.62
CA GLY A 148 -11.45 -45.60 -12.89
C GLY A 148 -11.89 -44.82 -14.13
N SER A 149 -11.66 -45.41 -15.30
CA SER A 149 -12.04 -44.82 -16.59
C SER A 149 -13.51 -45.06 -16.92
N LEU A 150 -14.06 -44.23 -17.82
CA LEU A 150 -15.42 -44.42 -18.34
C LEU A 150 -15.59 -45.79 -19.02
N ALA A 151 -14.57 -46.28 -19.74
CA ALA A 151 -14.61 -47.59 -20.38
C ALA A 151 -14.88 -48.71 -19.36
N LYS A 152 -14.10 -48.73 -18.26
CA LYS A 152 -14.26 -49.70 -17.17
C LYS A 152 -15.61 -49.55 -16.46
N TYR A 153 -16.10 -48.32 -16.30
CA TYR A 153 -17.42 -48.09 -15.71
C TYR A 153 -18.53 -48.71 -16.56
N VAL A 154 -18.53 -48.48 -17.88
CA VAL A 154 -19.55 -49.02 -18.79
C VAL A 154 -19.52 -50.55 -18.84
N GLU A 155 -18.34 -51.17 -18.77
CA GLU A 155 -18.19 -52.63 -18.70
C GLU A 155 -18.76 -53.23 -17.41
N THR A 156 -18.58 -52.54 -16.29
CA THR A 156 -19.02 -53.02 -14.96
C THR A 156 -20.47 -52.67 -14.65
N HIS A 157 -21.05 -51.69 -15.34
CA HIS A 157 -22.41 -51.17 -15.11
C HIS A 157 -23.27 -51.15 -16.39
N PRO A 158 -23.36 -52.24 -17.18
CA PRO A 158 -23.96 -52.23 -18.51
C PRO A 158 -25.46 -51.92 -18.53
N GLU A 159 -26.16 -52.15 -17.41
CA GLU A 159 -27.61 -51.90 -17.28
C GLU A 159 -27.96 -50.51 -16.72
N THR A 160 -26.95 -49.69 -16.37
CA THR A 160 -27.19 -48.36 -15.82
C THR A 160 -27.58 -47.37 -16.91
N ARG A 161 -28.52 -46.48 -16.57
CA ARG A 161 -29.04 -45.43 -17.48
C ARG A 161 -29.20 -44.13 -16.69
N PHE A 162 -28.84 -43.01 -17.31
CA PHE A 162 -28.82 -41.68 -16.70
C PHE A 162 -29.68 -40.70 -17.48
N ASP A 163 -30.40 -39.86 -16.75
CA ASP A 163 -31.18 -38.74 -17.30
C ASP A 163 -30.26 -37.57 -17.66
N LEU A 164 -29.14 -37.40 -16.94
CA LEU A 164 -28.16 -36.35 -17.18
C LEU A 164 -26.73 -36.91 -17.06
N ILE A 165 -25.92 -36.72 -18.10
CA ILE A 165 -24.47 -36.97 -18.06
C ILE A 165 -23.75 -35.62 -18.07
N VAL A 166 -22.76 -35.41 -17.20
CA VAL A 166 -22.04 -34.14 -17.06
C VAL A 166 -20.56 -34.34 -17.42
N LEU A 167 -20.04 -33.45 -18.26
CA LEU A 167 -18.63 -33.32 -18.60
C LEU A 167 -18.18 -31.87 -18.38
N HIS A 168 -17.71 -31.55 -17.17
CA HIS A 168 -17.25 -30.20 -16.84
C HIS A 168 -15.73 -30.14 -16.77
N HIS A 169 -15.07 -29.59 -17.78
CA HIS A 169 -13.61 -29.63 -17.94
C HIS A 169 -13.04 -31.06 -18.01
N THR A 170 -13.74 -31.92 -18.74
CA THR A 170 -13.33 -33.33 -18.95
C THR A 170 -13.23 -33.64 -20.44
N PHE A 171 -14.11 -33.09 -21.27
CA PHE A 171 -14.24 -33.48 -22.66
C PHE A 171 -13.01 -33.12 -23.51
N GLU A 172 -12.33 -32.01 -23.19
CA GLU A 172 -11.08 -31.57 -23.82
C GLU A 172 -9.89 -32.51 -23.54
N HIS A 173 -10.00 -33.35 -22.52
CA HIS A 173 -8.95 -34.28 -22.09
C HIS A 173 -9.01 -35.64 -22.79
N PHE A 174 -10.12 -35.99 -23.46
CA PHE A 174 -10.23 -37.31 -24.09
C PHE A 174 -9.39 -37.41 -25.36
N PRO A 175 -8.45 -38.37 -25.45
CA PRO A 175 -7.72 -38.63 -26.70
C PRO A 175 -8.64 -39.17 -27.79
N GLU A 176 -9.70 -39.91 -27.42
CA GLU A 176 -10.65 -40.49 -28.37
C GLU A 176 -12.08 -39.98 -28.13
N PRO A 177 -12.36 -38.68 -28.35
CA PRO A 177 -13.60 -38.05 -27.90
C PRO A 177 -14.86 -38.68 -28.51
N ARG A 178 -14.77 -39.21 -29.74
CA ARG A 178 -15.88 -39.92 -30.39
C ARG A 178 -16.16 -41.28 -29.77
N ALA A 179 -15.11 -42.02 -29.42
CA ALA A 179 -15.26 -43.30 -28.73
C ALA A 179 -15.90 -43.08 -27.35
N GLU A 180 -15.50 -42.04 -26.63
CA GLU A 180 -16.11 -41.71 -25.33
C GLU A 180 -17.57 -41.28 -25.45
N LEU A 181 -17.92 -40.43 -26.43
CA LEU A 181 -19.33 -40.11 -26.71
C LEU A 181 -20.14 -41.36 -27.08
N ALA A 182 -19.57 -42.28 -27.86
CA ALA A 182 -20.21 -43.56 -28.18
C ALA A 182 -20.45 -44.42 -26.92
N ARG A 183 -19.50 -44.44 -25.98
CA ARG A 183 -19.65 -45.13 -24.69
C ARG A 183 -20.74 -44.48 -23.84
N MET A 184 -20.75 -43.15 -23.71
CA MET A 184 -21.76 -42.40 -22.96
C MET A 184 -23.17 -42.57 -23.55
N LYS A 185 -23.28 -42.70 -24.87
CA LYS A 185 -24.57 -42.95 -25.53
C LYS A 185 -25.26 -44.22 -25.02
N ARG A 186 -24.50 -45.25 -24.64
CA ARG A 186 -25.03 -46.50 -24.06
C ARG A 186 -25.60 -46.30 -22.66
N LEU A 187 -25.24 -45.21 -22.00
CA LEU A 187 -25.66 -44.87 -20.65
C LEU A 187 -26.86 -43.90 -20.62
N PHE A 188 -27.41 -43.46 -21.75
CA PHE A 188 -28.59 -42.58 -21.74
C PHE A 188 -29.86 -43.33 -21.36
N ALA A 189 -30.61 -42.78 -20.41
CA ALA A 189 -32.03 -43.08 -20.28
C ALA A 189 -32.80 -42.52 -21.50
N PRO A 190 -34.00 -43.06 -21.80
CA PRO A 190 -34.88 -42.46 -22.80
C PRO A 190 -35.15 -40.98 -22.48
N GLY A 191 -34.80 -40.08 -23.41
CA GLY A 191 -34.91 -38.63 -23.21
C GLY A 191 -33.82 -38.01 -22.33
N GLY A 192 -32.73 -38.74 -22.05
CA GLY A 192 -31.59 -38.22 -21.30
C GLY A 192 -30.76 -37.21 -22.11
N VAL A 193 -30.07 -36.32 -21.41
CA VAL A 193 -29.27 -35.24 -21.99
C VAL A 193 -27.83 -35.26 -21.47
N ILE A 194 -26.90 -34.68 -22.22
CA ILE A 194 -25.51 -34.50 -21.83
C ILE A 194 -25.15 -33.02 -21.75
N TYR A 195 -24.56 -32.64 -20.63
CA TYR A 195 -23.91 -31.35 -20.42
C TYR A 195 -22.43 -31.46 -20.76
N ILE A 196 -21.91 -30.51 -21.53
CA ILE A 196 -20.47 -30.37 -21.79
C ILE A 196 -20.05 -28.92 -21.56
N GLY A 197 -19.06 -28.71 -20.69
CA GLY A 197 -18.41 -27.42 -20.45
C GLY A 197 -16.92 -27.50 -20.77
N VAL A 198 -16.46 -26.73 -21.76
CA VAL A 198 -15.05 -26.70 -22.22
C VAL A 198 -14.54 -25.27 -22.45
N PRO A 199 -13.21 -25.04 -22.42
CA PRO A 199 -12.62 -23.77 -22.85
C PRO A 199 -12.97 -23.45 -24.30
N ASP A 200 -13.20 -22.17 -24.61
CA ASP A 200 -13.38 -21.69 -25.98
C ASP A 200 -12.07 -21.09 -26.51
N ILE A 201 -11.46 -21.74 -27.50
CA ILE A 201 -10.23 -21.27 -28.15
C ILE A 201 -10.41 -19.91 -28.86
N MET A 202 -11.64 -19.52 -29.16
CA MET A 202 -11.95 -18.24 -29.80
C MET A 202 -11.95 -17.07 -28.81
N ASP A 203 -11.75 -17.29 -27.51
CA ASP A 203 -11.69 -16.21 -26.53
C ASP A 203 -10.36 -15.43 -26.60
N ILE A 204 -10.35 -14.40 -27.45
CA ILE A 204 -9.22 -13.48 -27.65
C ILE A 204 -8.87 -12.61 -26.43
N ARG A 205 -9.67 -12.65 -25.35
CA ARG A 205 -9.33 -12.00 -24.08
C ARG A 205 -8.25 -12.78 -23.33
N LYS A 206 -8.05 -14.05 -23.68
CA LYS A 206 -7.06 -14.94 -23.10
C LYS A 206 -5.86 -15.14 -24.02
N ARG A 207 -4.74 -15.60 -23.45
CA ARG A 207 -3.52 -15.92 -24.21
C ARG A 207 -3.72 -17.26 -24.90
N PRO A 208 -3.45 -17.41 -26.21
CA PRO A 208 -3.66 -18.68 -26.89
C PRO A 208 -2.93 -19.87 -26.26
N GLU A 209 -1.74 -19.63 -25.71
CA GLU A 209 -0.89 -20.69 -25.15
C GLU A 209 -1.55 -21.45 -24.00
N ILE A 210 -2.50 -20.86 -23.28
CA ILE A 210 -3.18 -21.56 -22.17
C ILE A 210 -4.16 -22.64 -22.64
N PHE A 211 -4.61 -22.58 -23.90
CA PHE A 211 -5.48 -23.61 -24.47
C PHE A 211 -4.65 -24.80 -24.95
N PHE A 212 -3.38 -24.54 -25.26
CA PHE A 212 -2.39 -25.50 -25.72
C PHE A 212 -1.68 -26.11 -24.51
N GLN A 213 -2.35 -27.07 -23.87
CA GLN A 213 -1.78 -27.85 -22.76
C GLN A 213 -1.61 -29.28 -23.22
N LEU A 214 -0.55 -29.95 -22.75
CA LEU A 214 -0.31 -31.34 -23.12
C LEU A 214 -1.50 -32.24 -22.76
N GLY A 215 -2.16 -31.98 -21.63
CA GLY A 215 -3.39 -32.68 -21.22
C GLY A 215 -4.66 -32.27 -21.97
N HIS A 216 -4.63 -31.31 -22.89
CA HIS A 216 -5.76 -30.92 -23.75
C HIS A 216 -5.50 -31.35 -25.20
N PRO A 217 -5.68 -32.65 -25.55
CA PRO A 217 -5.50 -33.13 -26.92
C PRO A 217 -6.32 -32.33 -27.95
N TYR A 218 -7.46 -31.77 -27.53
CA TYR A 218 -8.37 -31.00 -28.37
C TYR A 218 -8.69 -29.62 -27.77
N SER A 219 -8.68 -28.59 -28.61
CA SER A 219 -9.15 -27.25 -28.27
C SER A 219 -10.37 -26.89 -29.11
N TYR A 220 -11.50 -26.69 -28.44
CA TYR A 220 -12.77 -26.49 -29.12
C TYR A 220 -13.10 -25.00 -29.32
N SER A 221 -13.75 -24.74 -30.43
CA SER A 221 -14.53 -23.53 -30.70
C SER A 221 -16.02 -23.89 -30.72
N SER A 222 -16.89 -22.90 -30.59
CA SER A 222 -18.34 -23.12 -30.69
C SER A 222 -18.73 -23.95 -31.94
N ALA A 223 -18.10 -23.67 -33.08
CA ALA A 223 -18.35 -24.37 -34.33
C ALA A 223 -17.85 -25.81 -34.33
N SER A 224 -16.62 -26.06 -33.84
CA SER A 224 -16.03 -27.40 -33.84
C SER A 224 -16.69 -28.33 -32.82
N LEU A 225 -17.12 -27.82 -31.65
CA LEU A 225 -17.88 -28.61 -30.68
C LEU A 225 -19.24 -29.03 -31.24
N ARG A 226 -19.99 -28.11 -31.88
CA ARG A 226 -21.27 -28.45 -32.53
C ARG A 226 -21.11 -29.53 -33.60
N LYS A 227 -20.05 -29.46 -34.42
CA LYS A 227 -19.76 -30.48 -35.43
C LYS A 227 -19.40 -31.83 -34.81
N MET A 228 -18.64 -31.83 -33.72
CA MET A 228 -18.30 -33.05 -32.97
C MET A 228 -19.57 -33.73 -32.44
N LEU A 229 -20.47 -32.96 -31.82
CA LEU A 229 -21.73 -33.48 -31.28
C LEU A 229 -22.65 -34.00 -32.40
N ALA A 230 -22.83 -33.25 -33.47
CA ALA A 230 -23.67 -33.65 -34.61
C ALA A 230 -23.16 -34.95 -35.28
N ALA A 231 -21.85 -35.08 -35.45
CA ALA A 231 -21.22 -36.27 -36.02
C ALA A 231 -21.43 -37.53 -35.17
N GLU A 232 -21.66 -37.36 -33.87
CA GLU A 232 -21.96 -38.45 -32.93
C GLU A 232 -23.46 -38.60 -32.62
N GLY A 233 -24.35 -37.94 -33.38
CA GLY A 233 -25.79 -38.06 -33.16
C GLY A 233 -26.24 -37.42 -31.85
N LEU A 234 -25.71 -36.24 -31.55
CA LEU A 234 -26.15 -35.41 -30.42
C LEU A 234 -26.61 -34.05 -30.96
N ALA A 235 -27.89 -33.74 -30.76
CA ALA A 235 -28.49 -32.46 -31.12
C ALA A 235 -28.39 -31.48 -29.95
N VAL A 236 -27.92 -30.26 -30.21
CA VAL A 236 -27.80 -29.22 -29.18
C VAL A 236 -29.18 -28.66 -28.85
N VAL A 237 -29.57 -28.74 -27.58
CA VAL A 237 -30.86 -28.22 -27.06
C VAL A 237 -30.71 -26.90 -26.29
N ALA A 238 -29.55 -26.66 -25.69
CA ALA A 238 -29.23 -25.37 -25.07
C ALA A 238 -27.74 -25.04 -25.22
N TRP A 239 -27.41 -23.75 -25.33
CA TRP A 239 -26.05 -23.28 -25.51
C TRP A 239 -25.80 -21.99 -24.74
N ASN A 240 -24.69 -21.93 -24.00
CA ASN A 240 -24.21 -20.73 -23.34
C ASN A 240 -22.77 -20.42 -23.78
N PRO A 241 -22.54 -19.32 -24.52
CA PRO A 241 -21.19 -18.92 -24.95
C PRO A 241 -20.37 -18.23 -23.84
N ASP A 242 -21.00 -17.88 -22.72
CA ASP A 242 -20.36 -17.26 -21.55
C ASP A 242 -20.51 -18.21 -20.34
N ALA A 243 -19.76 -19.31 -20.36
CA ALA A 243 -19.83 -20.36 -19.34
C ALA A 243 -19.68 -19.85 -17.89
N ALA A 244 -20.07 -20.71 -16.94
CA ALA A 244 -19.83 -20.53 -15.50
C ALA A 244 -18.37 -20.22 -15.12
N PHE A 245 -17.41 -20.53 -16.01
CA PHE A 245 -16.00 -20.19 -15.89
C PHE A 245 -15.56 -19.21 -17.00
N PRO A 246 -14.71 -18.21 -16.69
CA PRO A 246 -14.30 -17.22 -17.67
C PRO A 246 -13.70 -17.87 -18.92
N GLY A 247 -14.16 -17.49 -20.11
CA GLY A 247 -13.65 -17.95 -21.42
C GLY A 247 -13.83 -19.43 -21.69
N GLY A 248 -14.99 -19.96 -21.30
CA GLY A 248 -15.50 -21.25 -21.71
C GLY A 248 -16.87 -21.15 -22.35
N MET A 249 -17.32 -22.27 -22.87
CA MET A 249 -18.67 -22.47 -23.40
C MET A 249 -19.30 -23.71 -22.77
N GLU A 250 -20.62 -23.69 -22.64
CA GLU A 250 -21.42 -24.77 -22.07
C GLU A 250 -22.57 -25.14 -22.99
N VAL A 251 -22.86 -26.43 -23.08
CA VAL A 251 -23.90 -26.97 -23.97
C VAL A 251 -24.67 -28.08 -23.29
N LEU A 252 -25.97 -28.14 -23.55
CA LEU A 252 -26.81 -29.31 -23.34
C LEU A 252 -27.16 -29.91 -24.70
N ALA A 253 -27.01 -31.23 -24.84
CA ALA A 253 -27.36 -31.96 -26.05
C ALA A 253 -28.12 -33.25 -25.74
N GLU A 254 -28.97 -33.68 -26.67
CA GLU A 254 -29.77 -34.90 -26.57
C GLU A 254 -29.49 -35.86 -27.73
N PRO A 255 -29.71 -37.18 -27.56
CA PRO A 255 -29.59 -38.15 -28.65
C PRO A 255 -30.47 -37.81 -29.86
N SER A 256 -29.87 -37.84 -31.04
CA SER A 256 -30.50 -37.56 -32.33
C SER A 256 -29.86 -38.42 -33.43
N PRO A 257 -30.53 -38.76 -34.54
CA PRO A 257 -29.90 -39.49 -35.63
C PRO A 257 -28.61 -38.78 -36.11
N PRO A 258 -27.49 -39.50 -36.28
CA PRO A 258 -26.23 -38.89 -36.68
C PRO A 258 -26.39 -38.24 -38.06
N THR A 259 -26.04 -36.96 -38.14
CA THR A 259 -25.97 -36.23 -39.41
C THR A 259 -24.52 -36.19 -39.85
N ARG A 260 -24.24 -36.60 -41.10
CA ARG A 260 -22.90 -36.41 -41.66
C ARG A 260 -22.65 -34.90 -41.74
N PRO A 261 -21.54 -34.38 -41.22
CA PRO A 261 -21.17 -32.98 -41.43
C PRO A 261 -20.66 -32.81 -42.86
N GLU A 262 -21.55 -32.87 -43.85
CA GLU A 262 -21.28 -32.41 -45.21
C GLU A 262 -21.55 -30.90 -45.26
N VAL A 263 -20.59 -30.12 -44.77
CA VAL A 263 -20.52 -28.69 -45.06
C VAL A 263 -19.31 -28.50 -45.97
N PRO A 264 -19.49 -28.26 -47.29
CA PRO A 264 -18.42 -27.81 -48.17
C PRO A 264 -17.73 -26.59 -47.54
N ALA A 265 -16.41 -26.45 -47.66
CA ALA A 265 -15.67 -25.32 -47.08
C ALA A 265 -16.25 -23.96 -47.53
N GLU A 266 -16.83 -23.91 -48.73
CA GLU A 266 -17.52 -22.77 -49.33
C GLU A 266 -18.84 -22.38 -48.64
N ALA A 267 -19.48 -23.31 -47.92
CA ALA A 267 -20.78 -23.12 -47.26
C ALA A 267 -20.66 -22.74 -45.77
N MET A 268 -19.44 -22.63 -45.23
CA MET A 268 -19.20 -22.28 -43.83
C MET A 268 -19.36 -20.77 -43.57
N ARG A 269 -20.09 -20.42 -42.51
CA ARG A 269 -20.32 -19.01 -42.13
C ARG A 269 -19.02 -18.35 -41.63
N ALA A 270 -18.92 -17.03 -41.73
CA ALA A 270 -17.85 -16.27 -41.11
C ALA A 270 -17.85 -16.50 -39.59
N GLY A 271 -16.68 -16.82 -39.02
CA GLY A 271 -16.52 -17.24 -37.62
C GLY A 271 -16.49 -18.76 -37.41
N GLU A 272 -16.82 -19.55 -38.43
CA GLU A 272 -16.80 -21.02 -38.36
C GLU A 272 -15.64 -21.65 -39.15
N ARG A 273 -14.89 -20.84 -39.92
CA ARG A 273 -13.79 -21.29 -40.79
C ARG A 273 -12.47 -21.45 -40.05
N SER A 274 -11.64 -22.34 -40.58
CA SER A 274 -10.29 -22.57 -40.06
C SER A 274 -9.45 -21.28 -40.11
N GLU A 275 -9.59 -20.42 -41.13
CA GLU A 275 -8.87 -19.15 -41.19
C GLU A 275 -9.29 -18.18 -40.08
N ASP A 276 -10.55 -18.23 -39.63
CA ASP A 276 -11.05 -17.39 -38.55
C ASP A 276 -10.42 -17.80 -37.21
N VAL A 277 -10.29 -19.11 -36.97
CA VAL A 277 -9.55 -19.66 -35.81
C VAL A 277 -8.09 -19.25 -35.85
N VAL A 278 -7.41 -19.44 -37.00
CA VAL A 278 -6.00 -19.03 -37.19
C VAL A 278 -5.83 -17.53 -36.92
N ARG A 279 -6.74 -16.70 -37.44
CA ARG A 279 -6.71 -15.25 -37.25
C ARG A 279 -6.91 -14.87 -35.79
N ALA A 280 -7.90 -15.47 -35.10
CA ALA A 280 -8.16 -15.22 -33.69
C ALA A 280 -6.92 -15.56 -32.83
N VAL A 281 -6.39 -16.77 -32.96
CA VAL A 281 -5.19 -17.25 -32.26
C VAL A 281 -3.99 -16.35 -32.52
N ARG A 282 -3.65 -16.07 -33.80
CA ARG A 282 -2.49 -15.23 -34.14
C ARG A 282 -2.66 -13.78 -33.69
N SER A 283 -3.88 -13.22 -33.75
CA SER A 283 -4.16 -11.84 -33.31
C SER A 283 -4.00 -11.67 -31.80
N ALA A 284 -4.53 -12.61 -31.02
CA ALA A 284 -4.34 -12.64 -29.57
C ALA A 284 -2.86 -12.83 -29.23
N GLY A 285 -2.17 -13.76 -29.89
CA GLY A 285 -0.73 -13.97 -29.73
C GLY A 285 0.09 -12.69 -29.93
N ARG A 286 -0.14 -11.95 -31.03
CA ARG A 286 0.54 -10.66 -31.29
C ARG A 286 0.25 -9.59 -30.23
N ARG A 287 -1.01 -9.48 -29.79
CA ARG A 287 -1.41 -8.54 -28.73
C ARG A 287 -0.66 -8.81 -27.43
N PHE A 288 -0.59 -10.07 -27.00
CA PHE A 288 0.12 -10.47 -25.78
C PHE A 288 1.65 -10.40 -25.92
N ALA A 289 2.20 -10.60 -27.12
CA ALA A 289 3.63 -10.38 -27.40
C ALA A 289 4.02 -8.90 -27.27
N ARG A 290 3.19 -7.97 -27.78
CA ARG A 290 3.42 -6.51 -27.65
C ARG A 290 3.39 -6.04 -26.20
N MET A 291 2.46 -6.58 -25.39
CA MET A 291 2.41 -6.29 -23.95
C MET A 291 3.62 -6.85 -23.18
N ARG A 292 4.13 -8.03 -23.57
CA ARG A 292 5.40 -8.58 -23.04
C ARG A 292 6.58 -7.65 -23.33
N GLY A 293 6.73 -7.18 -24.57
CA GLY A 293 7.84 -6.28 -24.93
C GLY A 293 7.86 -4.95 -24.15
N LEU A 294 6.69 -4.38 -23.86
CA LEU A 294 6.55 -3.18 -23.00
C LEU A 294 6.94 -3.46 -21.54
N ARG A 295 6.48 -4.59 -21.00
CA ARG A 295 6.81 -5.01 -19.63
C ARG A 295 8.30 -5.31 -19.47
N ASP A 296 8.90 -6.00 -20.44
CA ASP A 296 10.30 -6.43 -20.35
C ASP A 296 11.26 -5.22 -20.51
N ARG A 297 10.85 -4.16 -21.22
CA ARG A 297 11.54 -2.86 -21.21
C ARG A 297 11.41 -2.12 -19.87
N ALA A 298 10.23 -2.14 -19.24
CA ALA A 298 9.99 -1.49 -17.95
C ALA A 298 10.75 -2.16 -16.78
N LEU A 299 11.04 -3.46 -16.90
CA LEU A 299 11.73 -4.24 -15.86
C LEU A 299 13.21 -4.54 -16.21
N PHE A 300 13.76 -3.87 -17.24
CA PHE A 300 15.10 -4.15 -17.77
C PHE A 300 16.22 -3.92 -16.74
N PHE A 301 16.05 -2.94 -15.85
CA PHE A 301 17.06 -2.57 -14.85
C PHE A 301 17.15 -3.52 -13.65
N LEU A 302 16.23 -4.50 -13.54
CA LEU A 302 16.25 -5.46 -12.44
C LEU A 302 17.15 -6.66 -12.75
N PRO A 303 17.97 -7.13 -11.78
CA PRO A 303 18.69 -8.40 -11.89
C PRO A 303 17.72 -9.54 -12.22
N GLU A 304 18.17 -10.53 -13.00
CA GLU A 304 17.30 -11.59 -13.54
C GLU A 304 16.42 -12.32 -12.49
N PRO A 305 16.92 -12.68 -11.28
CA PRO A 305 16.08 -13.29 -10.25
C PRO A 305 14.99 -12.34 -9.75
N ALA A 306 15.30 -11.05 -9.61
CA ALA A 306 14.37 -10.02 -9.17
C ALA A 306 13.35 -9.68 -10.26
N ARG A 307 13.76 -9.69 -11.53
CA ARG A 307 12.88 -9.54 -12.69
C ARG A 307 11.91 -10.70 -12.80
N ILE A 308 12.37 -11.94 -12.59
CA ILE A 308 11.51 -13.13 -12.55
C ILE A 308 10.54 -13.06 -11.36
N ALA A 309 11.01 -12.70 -10.17
CA ALA A 309 10.17 -12.54 -8.99
C ALA A 309 9.13 -11.42 -9.18
N ALA A 310 9.53 -10.24 -9.65
CA ALA A 310 8.65 -9.12 -9.95
C ALA A 310 7.63 -9.47 -11.04
N THR A 311 8.06 -10.17 -12.09
CA THR A 311 7.16 -10.65 -13.14
C THR A 311 6.17 -11.68 -12.60
N ARG A 312 6.62 -12.58 -11.73
CA ARG A 312 5.77 -13.58 -11.06
C ARG A 312 4.80 -12.90 -10.10
N TRP A 313 5.22 -11.86 -9.39
CA TRP A 313 4.38 -11.03 -8.52
C TRP A 313 3.35 -10.21 -9.30
N ILE A 314 3.76 -9.50 -10.36
CA ILE A 314 2.86 -8.76 -11.26
C ILE A 314 1.87 -9.73 -11.92
N TYR A 315 2.35 -10.91 -12.32
CA TYR A 315 1.50 -11.96 -12.88
C TYR A 315 0.52 -12.51 -11.84
N ILE A 316 0.94 -12.82 -10.61
CA ILE A 316 0.09 -13.27 -9.50
C ILE A 316 -0.94 -12.20 -9.14
N LEU A 317 -0.52 -10.94 -9.05
CA LEU A 317 -1.40 -9.79 -8.83
C LEU A 317 -2.40 -9.65 -9.97
N SER A 318 -1.98 -9.81 -11.23
CA SER A 318 -2.89 -9.77 -12.40
C SER A 318 -3.81 -10.99 -12.52
N LYS A 319 -3.38 -12.19 -12.09
CA LYS A 319 -4.10 -13.46 -12.21
C LYS A 319 -5.07 -13.68 -11.05
N ARG A 320 -4.76 -13.16 -9.85
CA ARG A 320 -5.74 -12.99 -8.75
C ARG A 320 -6.68 -11.81 -8.99
N SER A 321 -6.28 -10.86 -9.84
CA SER A 321 -7.09 -9.71 -10.27
C SER A 321 -7.92 -10.03 -11.53
N SER A 322 -8.78 -11.05 -11.46
CA SER A 322 -10.06 -10.97 -12.19
C SER A 322 -10.98 -9.88 -11.61
N SER A 323 -10.56 -9.23 -10.51
CA SER A 323 -11.24 -8.08 -9.95
C SER A 323 -11.14 -6.87 -10.90
N SER A 324 -12.29 -6.38 -11.33
CA SER A 324 -12.54 -5.07 -11.95
C SER A 324 -12.03 -3.84 -11.16
N ALA A 325 -11.20 -4.04 -10.14
CA ALA A 325 -10.75 -3.05 -9.18
C ALA A 325 -9.28 -2.62 -9.33
N PHE A 326 -8.42 -3.37 -10.06
CA PHE A 326 -7.00 -3.02 -10.18
C PHE A 326 -6.74 -1.75 -11.00
N ILE A 327 -7.28 -1.67 -12.22
CA ILE A 327 -7.13 -0.48 -13.07
C ILE A 327 -7.68 0.76 -12.36
N PRO A 328 -8.89 0.73 -11.77
CA PRO A 328 -9.39 1.87 -11.01
C PRO A 328 -8.54 2.22 -9.77
N ALA A 329 -7.99 1.23 -9.05
CA ALA A 329 -7.08 1.48 -7.93
C ALA A 329 -5.77 2.14 -8.38
N PHE A 330 -5.21 1.70 -9.52
CA PHE A 330 -4.00 2.27 -10.08
C PHE A 330 -4.20 3.71 -10.57
N VAL A 331 -5.32 3.97 -11.26
CA VAL A 331 -5.68 5.33 -11.67
C VAL A 331 -5.90 6.24 -10.45
N ALA A 332 -6.58 5.73 -9.41
CA ALA A 332 -6.76 6.46 -8.15
C ALA A 332 -5.42 6.77 -7.46
N ALA A 333 -4.50 5.81 -7.44
CA ALA A 333 -3.17 5.98 -6.88
C ALA A 333 -2.38 7.09 -7.61
N LEU A 334 -2.36 7.06 -8.94
CA LEU A 334 -1.71 8.10 -9.74
C LEU A 334 -2.35 9.48 -9.51
N ALA A 335 -3.67 9.55 -9.51
CA ALA A 335 -4.39 10.80 -9.26
C ALA A 335 -4.10 11.36 -7.87
N GLY A 336 -4.13 10.51 -6.84
CA GLY A 336 -3.82 10.90 -5.46
C GLY A 336 -2.39 11.37 -5.28
N GLY A 337 -1.41 10.64 -5.84
CA GLY A 337 -0.01 11.06 -5.82
C GLY A 337 0.23 12.38 -6.54
N LEU A 338 -0.36 12.56 -7.73
CA LEU A 338 -0.25 13.82 -8.49
C LEU A 338 -0.84 15.01 -7.73
N LEU A 339 -1.97 14.82 -7.05
CA LEU A 339 -2.64 15.87 -6.30
C LEU A 339 -1.75 16.38 -5.14
N PHE A 340 -1.01 15.48 -4.50
CA PHE A 340 -0.01 15.82 -3.49
C PHE A 340 1.23 16.49 -4.07
N ALA A 341 1.75 15.98 -5.19
CA ALA A 341 2.93 16.56 -5.83
C ALA A 341 2.65 17.92 -6.49
N LEU A 342 1.38 18.23 -6.81
CA LEU A 342 0.96 19.40 -7.57
C LEU A 342 1.50 20.74 -7.02
N PRO A 343 1.32 21.09 -5.74
CA PRO A 343 1.87 22.35 -5.22
C PRO A 343 3.39 22.45 -5.43
N HIS A 344 4.16 21.38 -5.20
CA HIS A 344 5.60 21.38 -5.44
C HIS A 344 5.98 21.38 -6.93
N ILE A 345 5.16 20.79 -7.81
CA ILE A 345 5.34 20.91 -9.27
C ILE A 345 5.21 22.37 -9.69
N ILE A 346 4.20 23.08 -9.16
CA ILE A 346 3.96 24.50 -9.44
C ILE A 346 5.11 25.34 -8.90
N ILE A 347 5.49 25.17 -7.64
CA ILE A 347 6.61 25.89 -7.03
C ILE A 347 7.88 25.68 -7.85
N ARG A 348 8.22 24.42 -8.18
CA ARG A 348 9.42 24.10 -8.96
C ARG A 348 9.40 24.76 -10.34
N TRP A 349 8.25 24.77 -11.00
CA TRP A 349 8.08 25.44 -12.29
C TRP A 349 8.22 26.96 -12.19
N THR A 350 7.63 27.58 -11.17
CA THR A 350 7.74 29.03 -10.92
C THR A 350 9.19 29.43 -10.63
N VAL A 351 9.86 28.72 -9.70
CA VAL A 351 11.26 28.98 -9.34
C VAL A 351 12.18 28.80 -10.54
N ALA A 352 12.00 27.73 -11.33
CA ALA A 352 12.81 27.49 -12.53
C ALA A 352 12.58 28.55 -13.61
N SER A 353 11.35 29.04 -13.78
CA SER A 353 11.02 30.12 -14.73
C SER A 353 11.66 31.46 -14.34
N GLY A 354 11.87 31.69 -13.04
CA GLY A 354 12.61 32.84 -12.51
C GLY A 354 14.14 32.66 -12.43
N GLY A 355 14.67 31.57 -12.98
CA GLY A 355 16.10 31.26 -12.98
C GLY A 355 16.68 30.83 -11.62
N GLY A 356 15.82 30.49 -10.65
CA GLY A 356 16.24 30.04 -9.32
C GLY A 356 16.42 28.52 -9.22
N ILE A 357 17.09 28.08 -8.16
CA ILE A 357 17.21 26.67 -7.81
C ILE A 357 16.13 26.30 -6.80
N TYR A 358 15.31 25.32 -7.19
CA TYR A 358 14.25 24.79 -6.33
C TYR A 358 14.82 24.05 -5.12
N SER A 359 14.33 24.43 -3.94
CA SER A 359 14.51 23.70 -2.69
C SER A 359 13.15 23.20 -2.22
N PHE A 360 13.07 21.90 -1.92
CA PHE A 360 11.89 21.35 -1.25
C PHE A 360 11.76 21.91 0.17
N PHE A 361 12.90 22.17 0.78
CA PHE A 361 13.00 22.64 2.15
C PHE A 361 12.86 24.15 2.14
N THR A 362 11.72 24.60 2.63
CA THR A 362 11.47 25.99 2.93
C THR A 362 11.65 26.20 4.42
N PHE A 363 11.83 27.44 4.81
CA PHE A 363 11.97 27.75 6.23
C PHE A 363 10.63 27.99 6.88
N SER A 364 9.62 28.38 6.09
CA SER A 364 8.18 28.30 6.41
C SER A 364 7.70 26.89 6.74
N ASN A 365 8.48 25.85 6.41
CA ASN A 365 8.22 24.49 6.81
C ASN A 365 9.55 23.81 7.23
N PRO A 366 10.05 24.13 8.42
CA PRO A 366 11.38 23.74 8.89
C PRO A 366 11.45 22.27 9.32
N ASP A 367 10.32 21.60 9.52
CA ASP A 367 10.26 20.27 10.12
C ASP A 367 11.11 19.26 9.33
N PRO A 368 10.98 19.15 7.99
CA PRO A 368 11.89 18.34 7.19
C PRO A 368 13.35 18.81 7.26
N LEU A 369 13.59 20.12 7.32
CA LEU A 369 14.90 20.76 7.29
C LEU A 369 15.73 20.43 8.55
N VAL A 370 15.13 20.47 9.74
CA VAL A 370 15.85 20.26 11.01
C VAL A 370 15.81 18.81 11.51
N ASN A 371 14.81 18.04 11.10
CA ASN A 371 14.61 16.66 11.58
C ASN A 371 15.14 15.63 10.58
N LEU A 372 14.37 15.35 9.53
CA LEU A 372 14.52 14.16 8.68
C LEU A 372 15.59 14.30 7.58
N ALA A 373 15.67 15.46 6.92
CA ALA A 373 16.62 15.67 5.85
C ALA A 373 18.09 15.55 6.27
N PRO A 374 18.51 16.04 7.46
CA PRO A 374 19.87 15.84 7.95
C PRO A 374 20.20 14.36 8.13
N MET A 375 19.23 13.56 8.59
CA MET A 375 19.41 12.13 8.80
C MET A 375 19.52 11.37 7.49
N ILE A 376 18.73 11.74 6.47
CA ILE A 376 18.88 11.17 5.12
C ILE A 376 20.26 11.50 4.57
N ARG A 377 20.72 12.76 4.73
CA ARG A 377 22.05 13.18 4.30
C ARG A 377 23.14 12.36 5.00
N ASP A 378 23.00 12.15 6.30
CA ASP A 378 23.92 11.35 7.12
C ASP A 378 24.07 9.90 6.60
N VAL A 379 22.93 9.25 6.29
CA VAL A 379 22.93 7.90 5.69
C VAL A 379 23.61 7.89 4.32
N VAL A 380 23.36 8.92 3.49
CA VAL A 380 24.01 9.07 2.17
C VAL A 380 25.52 9.24 2.30
N ASP A 381 25.99 9.91 3.35
CA ASP A 381 27.41 10.09 3.63
C ASP A 381 28.11 8.84 4.18
N GLY A 382 27.35 7.78 4.45
CA GLY A 382 27.86 6.47 4.87
C GLY A 382 27.64 6.15 6.34
N HIS A 383 26.89 6.98 7.07
CA HIS A 383 26.58 6.78 8.48
C HIS A 383 25.23 6.06 8.63
N TRP A 384 25.25 4.73 8.51
CA TRP A 384 24.04 3.89 8.53
C TRP A 384 23.40 3.75 9.91
N TRP A 385 24.15 4.07 10.97
CA TRP A 385 23.65 4.05 12.34
C TRP A 385 23.13 5.43 12.72
N VAL A 386 21.84 5.66 12.50
CA VAL A 386 21.22 6.98 12.73
C VAL A 386 21.24 7.28 14.23
N SER A 387 22.13 8.19 14.64
CA SER A 387 22.31 8.76 16.00
C SER A 387 22.09 10.29 15.94
N ASP A 388 22.52 11.07 16.94
CA ASP A 388 22.66 12.52 16.78
C ASP A 388 23.82 12.81 15.82
N GLY A 389 23.58 12.56 14.53
CA GLY A 389 24.59 12.70 13.50
C GLY A 389 25.04 14.16 13.35
N ARG A 390 24.25 15.15 13.73
CA ARG A 390 24.55 16.57 13.44
C ARG A 390 25.66 17.13 14.34
N THR A 391 25.81 16.57 15.54
CA THR A 391 26.74 17.04 16.58
C THR A 391 27.86 16.03 16.74
N TRP A 392 29.10 16.44 16.43
CA TRP A 392 30.25 15.53 16.37
C TRP A 392 30.45 14.70 17.66
N GLU A 393 30.35 15.34 18.83
CA GLU A 393 30.56 14.66 20.12
C GLU A 393 29.45 13.68 20.50
N HIS A 394 28.32 13.72 19.80
CA HIS A 394 27.16 12.87 20.05
C HIS A 394 26.94 11.78 18.98
N ILE A 395 27.89 11.62 18.06
CA ILE A 395 27.87 10.49 17.13
C ILE A 395 27.92 9.18 17.93
N GLY A 396 26.97 8.29 17.65
CA GLY A 396 26.81 7.02 18.34
C GLY A 396 25.98 7.06 19.63
N TYR A 397 25.49 8.24 20.05
CA TYR A 397 24.52 8.33 21.14
C TYR A 397 23.13 7.79 20.73
N PRO A 398 22.28 7.40 21.70
CA PRO A 398 20.90 6.98 21.41
C PRO A 398 20.14 8.05 20.63
N ASN A 399 19.45 7.64 19.56
CA ASN A 399 18.73 8.55 18.68
C ASN A 399 17.34 8.87 19.24
N LEU A 400 16.97 10.15 19.26
CA LEU A 400 15.65 10.60 19.70
C LEU A 400 14.55 10.41 18.63
N TRP A 401 14.92 10.11 17.39
CA TRP A 401 14.02 10.15 16.23
C TRP A 401 13.93 8.83 15.45
N SER A 402 12.97 8.79 14.53
CA SER A 402 12.78 7.71 13.54
C SER A 402 14.07 7.42 12.78
N PHE A 403 14.44 6.13 12.65
CA PHE A 403 15.58 5.71 11.83
C PHE A 403 15.15 5.17 10.47
N LEU A 404 13.91 4.67 10.35
CA LEU A 404 13.54 3.93 9.15
C LEU A 404 13.29 4.86 7.97
N ASP A 405 12.77 6.07 8.20
CA ASP A 405 12.54 7.04 7.13
C ASP A 405 13.84 7.41 6.39
N PRO A 406 14.94 7.76 7.09
CA PRO A 406 16.24 7.93 6.45
C PRO A 406 16.70 6.73 5.62
N VAL A 407 16.56 5.52 6.18
CA VAL A 407 17.02 4.29 5.52
C VAL A 407 16.19 3.93 4.29
N VAL A 408 14.88 4.18 4.32
CA VAL A 408 13.98 3.91 3.18
C VAL A 408 14.15 4.95 2.08
N LEU A 409 14.42 6.20 2.44
CA LEU A 409 14.56 7.31 1.49
C LEU A 409 15.97 7.44 0.91
N ALA A 410 17.03 7.12 1.67
CA ALA A 410 18.41 7.23 1.21
C ALA A 410 18.72 6.49 -0.10
N PRO A 411 18.16 5.29 -0.40
CA PRO A 411 18.34 4.66 -1.69
C PRO A 411 17.88 5.50 -2.89
N LEU A 412 16.88 6.37 -2.71
CA LEU A 412 16.42 7.28 -3.76
C LEU A 412 17.46 8.37 -4.07
N SER A 413 18.31 8.74 -3.10
CA SER A 413 19.40 9.69 -3.29
C SER A 413 20.49 9.17 -4.23
N PHE A 414 20.57 7.85 -4.48
CA PHE A 414 21.45 7.30 -5.53
C PHE A 414 20.88 7.46 -6.94
N LEU A 415 19.56 7.67 -7.06
CA LEU A 415 18.85 7.80 -8.34
C LEU A 415 18.53 9.26 -8.67
N LEU A 416 18.52 10.14 -7.67
CA LEU A 416 18.09 11.53 -7.77
C LEU A 416 19.24 12.47 -7.38
N PRO A 417 19.40 13.61 -8.06
CA PRO A 417 20.60 14.43 -7.93
C PRO A 417 20.65 15.25 -6.63
N THR A 418 19.51 15.50 -5.97
CA THR A 418 19.45 16.30 -4.74
C THR A 418 18.53 15.67 -3.70
N THR A 419 18.78 15.96 -2.41
CA THR A 419 17.87 15.59 -1.31
C THR A 419 16.48 16.19 -1.50
N SER A 420 16.39 17.39 -2.08
CA SER A 420 15.10 18.02 -2.44
C SER A 420 14.30 17.17 -3.43
N ASP A 421 14.95 16.53 -4.41
CA ASP A 421 14.28 15.65 -5.37
C ASP A 421 13.77 14.36 -4.72
N VAL A 422 14.51 13.82 -3.74
CA VAL A 422 14.07 12.65 -2.96
C VAL A 422 12.78 12.94 -2.22
N PHE A 423 12.72 14.10 -1.55
CA PHE A 423 11.53 14.54 -0.83
C PHE A 423 10.35 14.79 -1.78
N PHE A 424 10.61 15.43 -2.92
CA PHE A 424 9.62 15.66 -3.97
C PHE A 424 9.00 14.35 -4.51
N ILE A 425 9.83 13.34 -4.81
CA ILE A 425 9.35 12.02 -5.26
C ILE A 425 8.62 11.28 -4.14
N GLY A 426 9.10 11.36 -2.90
CA GLY A 426 8.40 10.81 -1.73
C GLY A 426 6.98 11.36 -1.60
N HIS A 427 6.81 12.68 -1.80
CA HIS A 427 5.54 13.39 -1.77
C HIS A 427 4.54 12.92 -2.84
N PHE A 428 5.00 12.26 -3.90
CA PHE A 428 4.15 11.59 -4.89
C PHE A 428 3.89 10.12 -4.52
N LEU A 429 4.97 9.39 -4.21
CA LEU A 429 4.98 7.94 -4.13
C LEU A 429 4.17 7.39 -2.95
N PHE A 430 4.39 7.91 -1.74
CA PHE A 430 3.75 7.35 -0.54
C PHE A 430 2.26 7.67 -0.46
N PRO A 431 1.77 8.88 -0.82
CA PRO A 431 0.34 9.14 -0.95
C PRO A 431 -0.32 8.24 -1.99
N ALA A 432 0.33 7.98 -3.13
CA ALA A 432 -0.20 7.06 -4.14
C ALA A 432 -0.38 5.63 -3.59
N ILE A 433 0.62 5.13 -2.85
CA ILE A 433 0.55 3.82 -2.18
C ILE A 433 -0.57 3.81 -1.12
N ALA A 434 -0.68 4.86 -0.30
CA ALA A 434 -1.72 4.97 0.72
C ALA A 434 -3.13 4.93 0.10
N VAL A 435 -3.36 5.64 -1.01
CA VAL A 435 -4.64 5.61 -1.74
C VAL A 435 -5.03 4.19 -2.16
N VAL A 436 -4.07 3.36 -2.58
CA VAL A 436 -4.35 1.95 -2.93
C VAL A 436 -4.95 1.21 -1.73
N PHE A 437 -4.29 1.27 -0.57
CA PHE A 437 -4.75 0.53 0.61
C PHE A 437 -6.07 1.07 1.17
N LEU A 438 -6.24 2.39 1.20
CA LEU A 438 -7.51 3.02 1.60
C LEU A 438 -8.64 2.66 0.65
N PHE A 439 -8.38 2.64 -0.66
CA PHE A 439 -9.33 2.17 -1.67
C PHE A 439 -9.73 0.72 -1.41
N LEU A 440 -8.79 -0.17 -1.07
CA LEU A 440 -9.10 -1.58 -0.80
C LEU A 440 -10.03 -1.73 0.41
N ILE A 441 -9.81 -0.99 1.50
CA ILE A 441 -10.72 -1.00 2.66
C ILE A 441 -12.09 -0.42 2.27
N ALA A 442 -12.10 0.74 1.62
CA ALA A 442 -13.33 1.39 1.16
C ALA A 442 -14.12 0.48 0.20
N ARG A 443 -13.44 -0.33 -0.63
CA ARG A 443 -14.06 -1.27 -1.56
C ARG A 443 -14.77 -2.40 -0.83
N ILE A 444 -14.19 -2.89 0.27
CA ILE A 444 -14.84 -3.89 1.15
C ILE A 444 -16.10 -3.30 1.79
N ILE A 445 -16.05 -2.03 2.22
CA ILE A 445 -17.18 -1.34 2.85
C ILE A 445 -18.31 -1.11 1.86
N THR A 446 -18.04 -0.41 0.75
CA THR A 446 -19.10 0.15 -0.11
C THR A 446 -19.55 -0.81 -1.21
N GLY A 447 -18.69 -1.73 -1.66
CA GLY A 447 -18.93 -2.50 -2.89
C GLY A 447 -19.08 -1.64 -4.15
N ARG A 448 -18.75 -0.33 -4.13
CA ARG A 448 -18.85 0.62 -5.26
C ARG A 448 -17.50 1.26 -5.63
N THR A 449 -17.08 1.14 -6.89
CA THR A 449 -15.72 1.54 -7.30
C THR A 449 -15.52 3.05 -7.23
N THR A 450 -16.42 3.83 -7.83
CA THR A 450 -16.29 5.30 -7.90
C THR A 450 -16.28 5.94 -6.52
N LEU A 451 -17.21 5.55 -5.65
CA LEU A 451 -17.29 6.07 -4.29
C LEU A 451 -16.02 5.73 -3.48
N SER A 452 -15.48 4.51 -3.62
CA SER A 452 -14.24 4.11 -2.94
C SER A 452 -13.02 4.90 -3.42
N ILE A 453 -12.94 5.22 -4.72
CA ILE A 453 -11.85 6.04 -5.28
C ILE A 453 -11.92 7.46 -4.72
N LEU A 454 -13.08 8.10 -4.82
CA LEU A 454 -13.26 9.46 -4.33
C LEU A 454 -12.98 9.55 -2.84
N PHE A 455 -13.48 8.60 -2.05
CA PHE A 455 -13.19 8.52 -0.62
C PHE A 455 -11.69 8.37 -0.33
N ALA A 456 -11.00 7.46 -1.02
CA ALA A 456 -9.58 7.20 -0.77
C ALA A 456 -8.72 8.42 -1.12
N VAL A 457 -8.93 9.03 -2.30
CA VAL A 457 -8.20 10.24 -2.70
C VAL A 457 -8.52 11.40 -1.76
N PHE A 458 -9.79 11.60 -1.41
CA PHE A 458 -10.20 12.65 -0.47
C PHE A 458 -9.61 12.46 0.93
N THR A 459 -9.58 11.23 1.44
CA THR A 459 -9.07 10.95 2.79
C THR A 459 -7.57 11.20 2.89
N VAL A 460 -6.84 10.99 1.79
CA VAL A 460 -5.42 11.38 1.73
C VAL A 460 -5.32 12.90 1.58
N ALA A 461 -5.98 13.51 0.58
CA ALA A 461 -5.81 14.93 0.25
C ALA A 461 -6.40 15.93 1.27
N ALA A 462 -7.46 15.55 1.98
CA ALA A 462 -8.21 16.43 2.88
C ALA A 462 -8.75 15.67 4.09
N GLY A 463 -8.00 14.69 4.60
CA GLY A 463 -8.42 13.81 5.69
C GLY A 463 -8.90 14.55 6.94
N ILE A 464 -8.28 15.68 7.29
CA ILE A 464 -8.64 16.52 8.45
C ILE A 464 -10.13 16.91 8.42
N PHE A 465 -10.74 17.03 7.25
CA PHE A 465 -12.17 17.30 7.10
C PHE A 465 -13.06 16.30 7.85
N TRP A 466 -12.63 15.04 8.02
CA TRP A 466 -13.38 14.04 8.79
C TRP A 466 -13.47 14.34 10.28
N THR A 467 -12.54 15.14 10.82
CA THR A 467 -12.50 15.50 12.25
C THR A 467 -13.49 16.60 12.61
N VAL A 468 -13.95 17.37 11.62
CA VAL A 468 -14.94 18.46 11.81
C VAL A 468 -16.36 18.04 11.44
N LEU A 469 -16.58 16.74 11.18
CA LEU A 469 -17.88 16.15 10.87
C LEU A 469 -18.35 15.22 12.01
N PRO A 470 -19.58 15.39 12.53
CA PRO A 470 -20.45 16.55 12.29
C PRO A 470 -19.86 17.78 12.98
N PRO A 471 -20.19 19.01 12.51
CA PRO A 471 -19.72 20.20 13.21
C PRO A 471 -20.34 20.25 14.61
N LEU A 472 -19.50 20.26 15.64
CA LEU A 472 -19.91 20.27 17.05
C LEU A 472 -20.06 21.68 17.64
N ASP A 473 -19.53 22.68 16.95
CA ASP A 473 -19.63 24.09 17.32
C ASP A 473 -19.87 24.98 16.08
N ILE A 474 -20.18 26.25 16.33
CA ILE A 474 -20.51 27.23 15.29
C ILE A 474 -19.32 27.47 14.35
N GLU A 475 -18.09 27.43 14.85
CA GLU A 475 -16.90 27.68 14.03
C GLU A 475 -16.63 26.51 13.07
N SER A 476 -16.76 25.27 13.56
CA SER A 476 -16.73 24.06 12.76
C SER A 476 -17.88 24.03 11.75
N ALA A 477 -19.07 24.52 12.10
CA ALA A 477 -20.19 24.62 11.17
C ALA A 477 -19.95 25.66 10.07
N LYS A 478 -19.46 26.86 10.42
CA LYS A 478 -19.04 27.90 9.47
C LYS A 478 -17.94 27.38 8.56
N LEU A 479 -16.99 26.64 9.10
CA LEU A 479 -15.91 26.01 8.37
C LEU A 479 -16.44 25.00 7.34
N VAL A 480 -17.26 24.03 7.75
CA VAL A 480 -17.87 23.04 6.85
C VAL A 480 -18.70 23.74 5.77
N ALA A 481 -19.47 24.77 6.13
CA ALA A 481 -20.23 25.56 5.17
C ALA A 481 -19.34 26.30 4.16
N ARG A 482 -18.26 26.97 4.60
CA ARG A 482 -17.32 27.65 3.70
C ARG A 482 -16.53 26.69 2.81
N SER A 483 -16.30 25.45 3.25
CA SER A 483 -15.67 24.42 2.42
C SER A 483 -16.62 23.88 1.33
N LEU A 484 -17.92 23.83 1.60
CA LEU A 484 -18.94 23.32 0.66
C LEU A 484 -19.51 24.39 -0.29
N PHE A 485 -19.66 25.64 0.18
CA PHE A 485 -20.22 26.77 -0.56
C PHE A 485 -19.10 27.74 -0.97
N PHE A 486 -19.27 28.50 -2.07
CA PHE A 486 -18.24 29.33 -2.73
C PHE A 486 -17.71 30.55 -1.91
N GLY A 487 -17.34 30.37 -0.65
CA GLY A 487 -16.56 31.33 0.16
C GLY A 487 -15.07 31.02 0.17
N SER A 488 -14.25 31.93 0.71
CA SER A 488 -12.83 31.66 0.95
C SER A 488 -12.68 30.49 1.93
N PRO A 489 -12.02 29.39 1.54
CA PRO A 489 -11.79 28.29 2.47
C PRO A 489 -10.79 28.73 3.54
N PRO A 490 -10.91 28.24 4.78
CA PRO A 490 -9.77 28.21 5.69
C PRO A 490 -8.75 27.23 5.09
N GLY A 491 -7.64 27.76 4.56
CA GLY A 491 -6.61 26.96 3.89
C GLY A 491 -6.19 25.75 4.73
N GLU A 492 -6.11 25.92 6.05
CA GLU A 492 -5.59 24.93 7.00
C GLU A 492 -6.32 23.57 7.08
N ILE A 493 -7.60 23.45 6.67
CA ILE A 493 -8.38 22.19 6.80
C ILE A 493 -8.58 21.47 5.46
N LEU A 494 -8.54 22.20 4.35
CA LEU A 494 -8.53 21.60 3.01
C LEU A 494 -7.12 21.33 2.52
N GLN A 495 -6.12 22.05 3.04
CA GLN A 495 -4.72 21.66 2.85
C GLN A 495 -4.43 20.43 3.69
N SER A 496 -3.76 19.48 3.06
CA SER A 496 -3.29 18.30 3.75
C SER A 496 -2.13 18.70 4.67
N LYS A 497 -2.35 18.82 5.99
CA LYS A 497 -1.24 19.00 6.96
C LYS A 497 -0.25 17.83 7.00
N TYR A 498 -0.48 16.78 6.20
CA TYR A 498 0.54 15.76 5.96
C TYR A 498 1.80 16.29 5.29
N VAL A 499 1.96 17.56 4.90
CA VAL A 499 3.17 18.04 4.21
C VAL A 499 4.48 17.58 4.90
N SER A 500 4.54 17.43 6.24
CA SER A 500 5.72 16.90 6.95
C SER A 500 5.83 15.35 6.97
N LEU A 501 4.73 14.62 6.77
CA LEU A 501 4.59 13.15 6.87
C LEU A 501 4.38 12.44 5.52
N SER A 502 3.81 13.11 4.52
CA SER A 502 3.54 12.64 3.16
C SER A 502 4.81 12.35 2.38
N ILE A 503 5.94 12.89 2.83
CA ILE A 503 7.27 12.67 2.27
C ILE A 503 7.86 11.33 2.75
N THR A 504 7.31 10.79 3.84
CA THR A 504 7.82 9.57 4.49
C THR A 504 6.96 8.36 4.13
N PRO A 505 7.51 7.14 4.22
CA PRO A 505 6.73 5.92 4.12
C PRO A 505 5.63 5.79 5.19
N ALA A 506 5.54 6.67 6.19
CA ALA A 506 4.57 6.63 7.28
C ALA A 506 3.13 6.40 6.79
N ILE A 507 2.61 7.31 5.95
CA ILE A 507 1.22 7.24 5.50
C ILE A 507 0.93 5.97 4.68
N ALA A 508 1.92 5.50 3.90
CA ALA A 508 1.82 4.28 3.11
C ALA A 508 1.80 3.04 4.01
N ILE A 509 2.72 2.94 4.97
CA ILE A 509 2.79 1.85 5.94
C ILE A 509 1.55 1.87 6.85
N PHE A 510 1.07 3.05 7.24
CA PHE A 510 -0.12 3.23 8.07
C PHE A 510 -1.37 2.73 7.36
N ALA A 511 -1.59 3.14 6.11
CA ALA A 511 -2.70 2.66 5.30
C ALA A 511 -2.59 1.14 5.04
N ALA A 512 -1.37 0.63 4.78
CA ALA A 512 -1.12 -0.80 4.60
C ALA A 512 -1.41 -1.59 5.88
N ALA A 513 -0.99 -1.09 7.04
CA ALA A 513 -1.24 -1.67 8.36
C ALA A 513 -2.74 -1.69 8.66
N ALA A 514 -3.45 -0.59 8.45
CA ALA A 514 -4.90 -0.51 8.61
C ALA A 514 -5.62 -1.53 7.71
N TRP A 515 -5.20 -1.65 6.44
CA TRP A 515 -5.75 -2.65 5.52
C TRP A 515 -5.46 -4.08 5.97
N ALA A 516 -4.25 -4.34 6.46
CA ALA A 516 -3.85 -5.65 6.96
C ALA A 516 -4.64 -6.02 8.22
N VAL A 517 -4.86 -5.09 9.16
CA VAL A 517 -5.70 -5.26 10.35
C VAL A 517 -7.14 -5.61 9.96
N ALA A 518 -7.75 -4.80 9.09
CA ALA A 518 -9.12 -5.07 8.60
C ALA A 518 -9.21 -6.44 7.92
N SER A 519 -8.21 -6.79 7.08
CA SER A 519 -8.14 -8.09 6.41
C SER A 519 -7.92 -9.26 7.39
N ALA A 520 -7.15 -9.05 8.45
CA ALA A 520 -6.88 -10.04 9.48
C ALA A 520 -8.13 -10.34 10.31
N PHE A 521 -8.90 -9.32 10.70
CA PHE A 521 -10.18 -9.56 11.37
C PHE A 521 -11.21 -10.21 10.45
N GLU A 522 -11.31 -9.76 9.20
CA GLU A 522 -12.31 -10.30 8.25
C GLU A 522 -12.04 -11.76 7.87
N ARG A 523 -10.78 -12.14 7.64
CA ARG A 523 -10.42 -13.51 7.22
C ARG A 523 -10.08 -14.41 8.39
N SER A 524 -9.65 -13.82 9.51
CA SER A 524 -9.19 -14.50 10.72
C SER A 524 -8.15 -15.59 10.44
N ARG A 525 -7.13 -15.25 9.63
CA ARG A 525 -6.01 -16.13 9.29
C ARG A 525 -4.73 -15.61 9.93
N LEU A 526 -3.80 -16.54 10.21
CA LEU A 526 -2.53 -16.23 10.87
C LEU A 526 -1.65 -15.27 10.05
N ALA A 527 -1.48 -15.53 8.75
CA ALA A 527 -0.57 -14.74 7.92
C ALA A 527 -0.96 -13.23 7.82
N PRO A 528 -2.22 -12.85 7.57
CA PRO A 528 -2.63 -11.45 7.63
C PRO A 528 -2.45 -10.81 9.02
N ALA A 529 -2.64 -11.58 10.10
CA ALA A 529 -2.44 -11.07 11.46
C ALA A 529 -0.94 -10.81 11.75
N ILE A 530 -0.05 -11.71 11.34
CA ILE A 530 1.39 -11.49 11.45
C ILE A 530 1.82 -10.29 10.61
N LEU A 531 1.33 -10.18 9.36
CA LEU A 531 1.62 -9.04 8.49
C LEU A 531 1.13 -7.71 9.10
N ALA A 532 -0.09 -7.69 9.65
CA ALA A 532 -0.63 -6.51 10.32
C ALA A 532 0.22 -6.11 11.52
N GLY A 533 0.60 -7.07 12.37
CA GLY A 533 1.49 -6.82 13.51
C GLY A 533 2.86 -6.31 13.08
N PHE A 534 3.49 -6.94 12.08
CA PHE A 534 4.76 -6.50 11.50
C PHE A 534 4.68 -5.05 11.00
N LEU A 535 3.65 -4.69 10.23
CA LEU A 535 3.48 -3.33 9.72
C LEU A 535 3.22 -2.32 10.83
N ILE A 536 2.43 -2.68 11.86
CA ILE A 536 2.22 -1.83 13.05
C ILE A 536 3.53 -1.62 13.81
N GLY A 537 4.33 -2.68 14.01
CA GLY A 537 5.63 -2.56 14.65
C GLY A 537 6.63 -1.75 13.81
N LEU A 538 6.54 -1.83 12.49
CA LEU A 538 7.36 -1.02 11.58
C LEU A 538 7.04 0.47 11.71
N LEU A 539 5.76 0.83 11.93
CA LEU A 539 5.36 2.22 12.16
C LEU A 539 6.04 2.83 13.39
N VAL A 540 6.43 2.05 14.39
CA VAL A 540 7.15 2.58 15.57
C VAL A 540 8.47 3.24 15.16
N TYR A 541 9.11 2.74 14.09
CA TYR A 541 10.38 3.26 13.56
C TYR A 541 10.25 4.35 12.53
N VAL A 542 9.02 4.73 12.17
CA VAL A 542 8.70 5.70 11.13
C VAL A 542 7.96 6.87 11.78
N TYR A 543 6.80 6.55 12.38
CA TYR A 543 6.00 7.53 13.09
C TYR A 543 5.26 6.88 14.25
N ILE A 544 5.80 7.05 15.46
CA ILE A 544 5.30 6.41 16.68
C ILE A 544 3.83 6.75 16.96
N THR A 545 3.37 7.93 16.57
CA THR A 545 1.99 8.34 16.84
C THR A 545 0.98 7.52 16.02
N ASP A 546 1.29 7.22 14.76
CA ASP A 546 0.50 6.33 13.91
C ASP A 546 0.48 4.90 14.45
N ALA A 547 1.63 4.42 14.92
CA ALA A 547 1.74 3.11 15.56
C ALA A 547 0.86 3.02 16.82
N MET A 548 0.96 4.03 17.70
CA MET A 548 0.21 4.09 18.95
C MET A 548 -1.30 4.18 18.73
N TYR A 549 -1.76 4.86 17.69
CA TYR A 549 -3.18 4.86 17.31
C TYR A 549 -3.66 3.47 16.91
N LEU A 550 -2.92 2.75 16.05
CA LEU A 550 -3.29 1.40 15.65
C LEU A 550 -3.16 0.39 16.79
N ILE A 551 -2.16 0.52 17.67
CA ILE A 551 -1.99 -0.31 18.88
C ILE A 551 -3.14 -0.06 19.86
N SER A 552 -3.54 1.20 20.05
CA SER A 552 -4.71 1.54 20.88
C SER A 552 -5.99 0.95 20.30
N GLY A 553 -6.18 1.07 18.98
CA GLY A 553 -7.28 0.41 18.27
C GLY A 553 -7.25 -1.11 18.39
N LEU A 554 -6.07 -1.72 18.37
CA LEU A 554 -5.92 -3.16 18.58
C LEU A 554 -6.31 -3.57 20.01
N GLY A 555 -5.89 -2.78 21.01
CA GLY A 555 -6.31 -2.97 22.41
C GLY A 555 -7.83 -2.90 22.57
N VAL A 556 -8.47 -1.88 21.98
CA VAL A 556 -9.93 -1.77 21.96
C VAL A 556 -10.58 -2.97 21.25
N ALA A 557 -10.05 -3.40 20.09
CA ALA A 557 -10.56 -4.54 19.34
C ALA A 557 -10.48 -5.85 20.15
N ILE A 558 -9.39 -6.05 20.90
CA ILE A 558 -9.20 -7.20 21.79
C ILE A 558 -10.26 -7.19 22.90
N VAL A 559 -10.47 -6.03 23.55
CA VAL A 559 -11.49 -5.87 24.60
C VAL A 559 -12.90 -6.12 24.07
N LEU A 560 -13.24 -5.55 22.91
CA LEU A 560 -14.53 -5.76 22.25
C LEU A 560 -14.72 -7.22 21.83
N SER A 561 -13.67 -7.89 21.35
CA SER A 561 -13.71 -9.31 20.99
C SER A 561 -13.99 -10.19 22.21
N LEU A 562 -13.37 -9.90 23.36
CA LEU A 562 -13.66 -10.58 24.62
C LEU A 562 -15.10 -10.32 25.09
N ALA A 563 -15.55 -9.06 25.05
CA ALA A 563 -16.90 -8.68 25.43
C ALA A 563 -17.98 -9.38 24.57
N PHE A 564 -17.72 -9.54 23.27
CA PHE A 564 -18.59 -10.27 22.35
C PHE A 564 -18.34 -11.79 22.31
N ARG A 565 -17.41 -12.30 23.11
CA ARG A 565 -17.00 -13.72 23.16
C ARG A 565 -16.55 -14.27 21.80
N ASP A 566 -15.96 -13.42 20.96
CA ASP A 566 -15.38 -13.81 19.67
C ASP A 566 -13.90 -14.20 19.84
N TRP A 567 -13.68 -15.46 20.22
CA TRP A 567 -12.34 -16.00 20.45
C TRP A 567 -11.44 -15.99 19.22
N LYS A 568 -12.03 -16.02 18.02
CA LYS A 568 -11.29 -16.02 16.76
C LYS A 568 -10.68 -14.64 16.51
N MET A 569 -11.47 -13.59 16.66
CA MET A 569 -11.00 -12.20 16.57
C MET A 569 -10.05 -11.83 17.71
N PHE A 570 -10.33 -12.31 18.93
CA PHE A 570 -9.43 -12.13 20.07
C PHE A 570 -8.03 -12.67 19.80
N ARG A 571 -7.92 -13.94 19.35
CA ARG A 571 -6.61 -14.55 19.02
C ARG A 571 -5.89 -13.80 17.90
N ALA A 572 -6.62 -13.39 16.86
CA ALA A 572 -6.05 -12.58 15.79
C ALA A 572 -5.50 -11.25 16.33
N GLY A 573 -6.25 -10.56 17.19
CA GLY A 573 -5.83 -9.32 17.82
C GLY A 573 -4.58 -9.46 18.68
N VAL A 574 -4.54 -10.47 19.55
CA VAL A 574 -3.35 -10.79 20.38
C VAL A 574 -2.15 -11.13 19.49
N THR A 575 -2.35 -11.88 18.41
CA THR A 575 -1.26 -12.24 17.49
C THR A 575 -0.67 -11.00 16.81
N MET A 576 -1.53 -10.09 16.34
CA MET A 576 -1.10 -8.80 15.79
C MET A 576 -0.28 -8.00 16.82
N LEU A 577 -0.72 -7.98 18.08
CA LEU A 577 -0.05 -7.22 19.14
C LEU A 577 1.33 -7.80 19.46
N LEU A 578 1.44 -9.13 19.56
CA LEU A 578 2.71 -9.81 19.79
C LEU A 578 3.68 -9.61 18.63
N ALA A 579 3.20 -9.74 17.38
CA ALA A 579 4.03 -9.48 16.20
C ALA A 579 4.50 -8.02 16.15
N ALA A 580 3.63 -7.06 16.49
CA ALA A 580 4.01 -5.65 16.59
C ALA A 580 5.07 -5.41 17.67
N ALA A 581 4.93 -6.03 18.85
CA ALA A 581 5.91 -5.93 19.93
C ALA A 581 7.27 -6.51 19.54
N VAL A 582 7.30 -7.65 18.85
CA VAL A 582 8.54 -8.27 18.35
C VAL A 582 9.23 -7.34 17.34
N THR A 583 8.48 -6.82 16.37
CA THR A 583 9.05 -5.91 15.37
C THR A 583 9.52 -4.60 16.00
N ALA A 584 8.78 -4.02 16.95
CA ALA A 584 9.13 -2.78 17.64
C ALA A 584 10.23 -2.91 18.71
N SER A 585 10.72 -4.11 18.99
CA SER A 585 11.66 -4.38 20.10
C SER A 585 12.95 -3.54 20.04
N GLY A 586 13.54 -3.35 18.86
CA GLY A 586 14.71 -2.50 18.67
C GLY A 586 14.49 -1.04 19.10
N TYR A 587 13.31 -0.48 18.81
CA TYR A 587 12.94 0.86 19.25
C TYR A 587 12.81 0.92 20.78
N LEU A 588 12.20 -0.11 21.38
CA LEU A 588 12.06 -0.19 22.83
C LEU A 588 13.42 -0.23 23.52
N PHE A 589 14.41 -0.97 22.99
CA PHE A 589 15.78 -0.95 23.51
C PHE A 589 16.41 0.45 23.45
N ASN A 590 16.26 1.17 22.33
CA ASN A 590 16.75 2.54 22.21
C ASN A 590 16.03 3.50 23.18
N PHE A 591 14.71 3.36 23.35
CA PHE A 591 13.95 4.13 24.33
C PHE A 591 14.45 3.90 25.76
N PHE A 592 14.72 2.65 26.14
CA PHE A 592 15.31 2.34 27.45
C PHE A 592 16.73 2.88 27.57
N ALA A 593 17.54 2.88 26.50
CA ALA A 593 18.85 3.51 26.51
C ALA A 593 18.75 5.02 26.79
N ILE A 594 17.81 5.73 26.14
CA ILE A 594 17.56 7.16 26.41
C ILE A 594 17.17 7.38 27.88
N ARG A 595 16.36 6.49 28.47
CA ARG A 595 15.95 6.55 29.88
C ARG A 595 17.12 6.41 30.88
N THR A 596 18.25 5.85 30.46
CA THR A 596 19.45 5.74 31.30
C THR A 596 20.33 7.00 31.29
N LEU A 597 20.05 7.96 30.40
CA LEU A 597 20.81 9.20 30.34
C LEU A 597 20.52 10.07 31.58
N PRO A 598 21.53 10.73 32.18
CA PRO A 598 21.34 11.56 33.39
C PRO A 598 20.32 12.70 33.20
N HIS A 599 20.16 13.19 31.98
CA HIS A 599 19.24 14.26 31.59
C HIS A 599 17.97 13.75 30.88
N ALA A 600 17.58 12.48 31.06
CA ALA A 600 16.41 11.91 30.38
C ALA A 600 15.10 12.69 30.64
N ASP A 601 14.89 13.17 31.88
CA ASP A 601 13.72 13.98 32.26
C ASP A 601 13.65 15.33 31.52
N GLU A 602 14.80 15.82 31.09
CA GLU A 602 14.91 17.04 30.31
C GLU A 602 14.37 16.85 28.90
N PHE A 603 14.67 15.71 28.25
CA PHE A 603 14.10 15.39 26.94
C PHE A 603 12.57 15.35 26.96
N TYR A 604 11.97 14.74 27.99
CA TYR A 604 10.52 14.71 28.11
C TYR A 604 9.90 16.11 28.22
N ARG A 605 10.58 17.02 28.94
CA ARG A 605 10.15 18.41 29.04
C ARG A 605 10.34 19.17 27.73
N ARG A 606 11.46 18.95 27.04
CA ARG A 606 11.73 19.54 25.72
C ARG A 606 10.71 19.14 24.67
N LEU A 607 10.09 17.96 24.76
CA LEU A 607 9.08 17.51 23.80
C LEU A 607 7.71 18.18 23.99
N GLY A 608 7.46 18.72 25.18
CA GLY A 608 6.27 19.52 25.45
C GLY A 608 5.04 18.64 25.46
N GLY A 609 4.53 18.39 26.65
CA GLY A 609 3.35 17.57 26.79
C GLY A 609 2.60 17.87 28.06
N GLU A 610 1.37 17.39 28.08
CA GLU A 610 0.56 17.47 29.28
C GLU A 610 1.07 16.42 30.26
N ILE A 611 1.52 16.85 31.43
CA ILE A 611 2.01 15.97 32.51
C ILE A 611 0.91 15.93 33.57
N THR A 612 0.03 14.94 33.46
CA THR A 612 -1.17 14.83 34.31
C THR A 612 -1.79 13.45 34.16
N HIS A 613 -2.60 13.03 35.14
CA HIS A 613 -3.47 11.87 35.04
C HIS A 613 -4.96 12.26 34.84
N ALA A 614 -5.23 13.53 34.56
CA ALA A 614 -6.59 14.02 34.37
C ALA A 614 -7.17 13.66 33.00
N ILE A 615 -8.45 13.28 32.99
CA ILE A 615 -9.25 13.11 31.77
C ILE A 615 -9.57 14.48 31.18
N ARG A 616 -9.52 14.62 29.84
CA ARG A 616 -9.93 15.84 29.14
C ARG A 616 -11.45 15.91 28.97
N TRP A 617 -12.14 16.35 30.02
CA TRP A 617 -13.60 16.55 29.99
C TRP A 617 -14.06 17.63 29.01
N SER A 618 -13.20 18.59 28.67
CA SER A 618 -13.43 19.60 27.63
C SER A 618 -13.75 19.01 26.25
N ARG A 619 -13.39 17.75 26.01
CA ARG A 619 -13.58 17.01 24.74
C ARG A 619 -14.69 15.97 24.79
N PHE A 620 -15.56 16.03 25.80
CA PHE A 620 -16.66 15.10 25.95
C PHE A 620 -17.63 15.05 24.75
N PRO A 621 -17.99 16.18 24.09
CA PRO A 621 -18.83 16.14 22.89
C PRO A 621 -18.24 15.26 21.77
N GLU A 622 -16.94 15.33 21.54
CA GLU A 622 -16.23 14.49 20.57
C GLU A 622 -16.30 13.00 20.96
N TYR A 623 -16.13 12.69 22.24
CA TYR A 623 -16.22 11.31 22.74
C TYR A 623 -17.61 10.71 22.48
N LEU A 624 -18.66 11.49 22.66
CA LEU A 624 -20.02 11.05 22.39
C LEU A 624 -20.22 10.71 20.91
N VAL A 625 -19.71 11.54 19.99
CA VAL A 625 -19.73 11.22 18.55
C VAL A 625 -19.00 9.91 18.27
N PHE A 626 -17.82 9.71 18.85
CA PHE A 626 -17.01 8.52 18.60
C PHE A 626 -17.74 7.27 19.09
N ILE A 627 -18.33 7.31 20.28
CA ILE A 627 -19.10 6.20 20.86
C ILE A 627 -20.33 5.88 20.00
N LEU A 628 -21.13 6.88 19.63
CA LEU A 628 -22.34 6.69 18.83
C LEU A 628 -22.03 6.17 17.43
N LEU A 629 -21.00 6.70 16.78
CA LEU A 629 -20.58 6.27 15.45
C LEU A 629 -20.01 4.85 15.49
N ALA A 630 -19.17 4.51 16.48
CA ALA A 630 -18.65 3.16 16.66
C ALA A 630 -19.77 2.15 16.94
N ALA A 631 -20.74 2.50 17.79
CA ALA A 631 -21.92 1.67 18.05
C ALA A 631 -22.72 1.41 16.77
N PHE A 632 -22.96 2.46 15.97
CA PHE A 632 -23.60 2.33 14.66
C PHE A 632 -22.83 1.39 13.72
N VAL A 633 -21.51 1.56 13.61
CA VAL A 633 -20.64 0.72 12.78
C VAL A 633 -20.72 -0.76 13.19
N LEU A 634 -20.68 -1.05 14.49
CA LEU A 634 -20.80 -2.43 14.99
C LEU A 634 -22.17 -3.05 14.65
N VAL A 635 -23.26 -2.28 14.79
CA VAL A 635 -24.60 -2.73 14.41
C VAL A 635 -24.69 -2.97 12.90
N TRP A 636 -24.14 -2.07 12.08
CA TRP A 636 -24.06 -2.21 10.64
C TRP A 636 -23.29 -3.48 10.23
N GLY A 637 -22.13 -3.74 10.84
CA GLY A 637 -21.32 -4.93 10.56
C GLY A 637 -22.04 -6.23 10.88
N ARG A 638 -22.80 -6.26 11.98
CA ARG A 638 -23.65 -7.41 12.32
C ARG A 638 -24.76 -7.66 11.30
N LYS A 639 -25.41 -6.60 10.82
CA LYS A 639 -26.51 -6.69 9.84
C LYS A 639 -26.06 -7.05 8.44
N THR A 640 -24.86 -6.63 8.04
CA THR A 640 -24.32 -6.83 6.68
C THR A 640 -23.40 -8.05 6.56
N GLY A 641 -23.11 -8.75 7.66
CA GLY A 641 -22.17 -9.87 7.70
C GLY A 641 -20.69 -9.48 7.72
N LYS A 642 -20.36 -8.17 7.63
CA LYS A 642 -19.00 -7.63 7.60
C LYS A 642 -18.44 -7.37 9.00
N ARG A 643 -18.49 -8.38 9.88
CA ARG A 643 -18.18 -8.23 11.31
C ARG A 643 -16.72 -7.84 11.56
N GLY A 644 -15.77 -8.37 10.78
CA GLY A 644 -14.34 -8.12 10.99
C GLY A 644 -13.96 -6.68 10.66
N VAL A 645 -14.38 -6.18 9.50
CA VAL A 645 -14.16 -4.77 9.12
C VAL A 645 -14.87 -3.81 10.07
N ALA A 646 -16.10 -4.12 10.50
CA ALA A 646 -16.80 -3.28 11.47
C ALA A 646 -16.10 -3.22 12.83
N LEU A 647 -15.55 -4.35 13.31
CA LEU A 647 -14.74 -4.36 14.52
C LEU A 647 -13.49 -3.48 14.35
N ALA A 648 -12.77 -3.60 13.23
CA ALA A 648 -11.58 -2.79 12.97
C ALA A 648 -11.89 -1.29 12.99
N VAL A 649 -12.90 -0.86 12.21
CA VAL A 649 -13.28 0.56 12.09
C VAL A 649 -13.82 1.11 13.41
N ALA A 650 -14.70 0.38 14.11
CA ALA A 650 -15.21 0.81 15.41
C ALA A 650 -14.09 0.95 16.44
N SER A 651 -13.10 0.06 16.41
CA SER A 651 -11.96 0.12 17.32
C SER A 651 -11.03 1.28 17.02
N TRP A 652 -10.84 1.65 15.74
CA TRP A 652 -10.11 2.86 15.36
C TRP A 652 -10.83 4.14 15.80
N ILE A 653 -12.15 4.22 15.63
CA ILE A 653 -12.94 5.36 16.12
C ILE A 653 -12.76 5.53 17.65
N LEU A 654 -12.89 4.43 18.40
CA LEU A 654 -12.77 4.44 19.86
C LEU A 654 -11.31 4.62 20.33
N ALA A 655 -10.33 4.20 19.54
CA ALA A 655 -8.91 4.48 19.81
C ALA A 655 -8.66 5.98 19.96
N GLY A 656 -9.45 6.81 19.27
CA GLY A 656 -9.43 8.25 19.41
C GLY A 656 -9.57 8.75 20.85
N ILE A 657 -10.46 8.14 21.64
CA ILE A 657 -10.65 8.49 23.05
C ILE A 657 -9.40 8.13 23.86
N VAL A 658 -8.81 6.97 23.57
CA VAL A 658 -7.62 6.44 24.25
C VAL A 658 -6.39 7.30 23.95
N VAL A 659 -6.10 7.58 22.68
CA VAL A 659 -4.91 8.36 22.31
C VAL A 659 -5.03 9.82 22.74
N LEU A 660 -6.24 10.39 22.71
CA LEU A 660 -6.44 11.69 23.34
C LEU A 660 -6.07 11.55 24.81
N ASN A 661 -6.69 10.66 25.57
CA ASN A 661 -6.46 10.54 27.02
C ASN A 661 -5.27 9.68 27.45
N MET A 662 -4.23 9.50 26.64
CA MET A 662 -3.14 8.59 26.99
C MET A 662 -2.43 8.97 28.30
N GLN A 663 -2.35 10.27 28.62
CA GLN A 663 -1.76 10.75 29.87
C GLN A 663 -2.44 10.19 31.12
N VAL A 664 -3.71 9.80 31.03
CA VAL A 664 -4.42 9.15 32.15
C VAL A 664 -3.76 7.82 32.52
N ILE A 665 -3.16 7.12 31.54
CA ILE A 665 -2.52 5.82 31.71
C ILE A 665 -1.01 5.97 31.91
N VAL A 666 -0.36 6.77 31.06
CA VAL A 666 1.11 6.90 31.05
C VAL A 666 1.65 8.08 31.85
N GLY A 667 0.79 8.95 32.38
CA GLY A 667 1.15 10.18 33.11
C GLY A 667 1.61 11.35 32.23
N PHE A 668 1.69 11.15 30.92
CA PHE A 668 2.19 12.12 29.94
C PHE A 668 1.50 12.00 28.59
N ASN A 669 1.21 13.12 27.91
CA ASN A 669 0.80 13.11 26.50
C ASN A 669 1.64 14.13 25.72
N PRO A 670 2.58 13.68 24.86
CA PRO A 670 3.35 14.57 24.01
C PRO A 670 2.45 15.15 22.93
N GLN A 671 2.33 16.47 22.88
CA GLN A 671 1.63 17.17 21.79
C GLN A 671 0.21 16.62 21.49
N ALA A 672 -0.69 16.69 22.47
CA ALA A 672 -2.06 16.15 22.39
C ALA A 672 -2.84 16.48 21.09
N THR A 673 -2.56 17.62 20.47
CA THR A 673 -3.15 18.04 19.18
C THR A 673 -2.69 17.20 17.99
N ALA A 674 -1.46 16.68 17.98
CA ALA A 674 -0.94 15.85 16.90
C ALA A 674 -1.80 14.58 16.73
N TRP A 675 -2.17 13.97 17.84
CA TRP A 675 -3.06 12.81 17.92
C TRP A 675 -4.49 13.11 17.45
N PHE A 676 -4.94 14.36 17.62
CA PHE A 676 -6.25 14.79 17.16
C PHE A 676 -6.29 14.99 15.63
N VAL A 677 -5.22 15.57 15.07
CA VAL A 677 -5.20 16.01 13.67
C VAL A 677 -4.75 14.90 12.71
N HIS A 678 -3.80 14.04 13.09
CA HIS A 678 -3.11 13.14 12.16
C HIS A 678 -3.60 11.69 12.16
N GLN A 679 -4.48 11.23 13.06
CA GLN A 679 -4.89 9.80 13.04
C GLN A 679 -6.40 9.57 13.11
N LEU A 680 -7.12 10.44 13.82
CA LEU A 680 -8.56 10.30 14.05
C LEU A 680 -9.37 10.23 12.77
N TYR A 681 -8.93 10.96 11.74
CA TYR A 681 -9.67 11.04 10.49
C TYR A 681 -9.80 9.70 9.77
N LEU A 682 -8.91 8.72 10.01
CA LEU A 682 -9.02 7.40 9.39
C LEU A 682 -10.23 6.65 9.92
N GLY A 683 -10.32 6.55 11.26
CA GLY A 683 -11.43 5.88 11.94
C GLY A 683 -12.75 6.59 11.65
N LEU A 684 -12.76 7.91 11.82
CA LEU A 684 -13.94 8.74 11.54
C LEU A 684 -14.33 8.69 10.06
N GLY A 685 -13.38 8.84 9.14
CA GLY A 685 -13.64 8.79 7.71
C GLY A 685 -14.28 7.47 7.28
N PHE A 686 -13.77 6.32 7.74
CA PHE A 686 -14.42 5.04 7.46
C PHE A 686 -15.78 4.89 8.15
N GLY A 687 -15.94 5.41 9.37
CA GLY A 687 -17.24 5.47 10.04
C GLY A 687 -18.28 6.27 9.25
N TRP A 688 -17.90 7.46 8.75
CA TRP A 688 -18.72 8.29 7.88
C TRP A 688 -19.01 7.60 6.54
N LEU A 689 -18.03 6.94 5.94
CA LEU A 689 -18.22 6.18 4.70
C LEU A 689 -19.25 5.06 4.90
N ILE A 690 -19.21 4.35 6.04
CA ILE A 690 -20.20 3.33 6.39
C ILE A 690 -21.59 3.93 6.52
N LEU A 691 -21.72 5.07 7.22
CA LEU A 691 -22.99 5.78 7.37
C LEU A 691 -23.56 6.25 6.02
N ILE A 692 -22.72 6.85 5.19
CA ILE A 692 -23.06 7.29 3.83
C ILE A 692 -23.51 6.08 2.99
N SER A 693 -22.74 4.98 2.98
CA SER A 693 -23.10 3.77 2.21
C SER A 693 -24.43 3.19 2.66
N PHE A 694 -24.68 3.18 3.97
CA PHE A 694 -25.96 2.72 4.53
C PHE A 694 -27.15 3.53 4.00
N PHE A 695 -27.06 4.86 3.96
CA PHE A 695 -28.13 5.70 3.40
C PHE A 695 -28.30 5.54 1.89
N ILE A 696 -27.20 5.40 1.13
CA ILE A 696 -27.25 5.15 -0.31
C ILE A 696 -27.94 3.80 -0.60
N GLU A 697 -27.63 2.75 0.16
CA GLU A 697 -28.26 1.44 0.02
C GLU A 697 -29.76 1.48 0.36
N ARG A 698 -30.15 2.25 1.38
CA ARG A 698 -31.55 2.34 1.82
C ARG A 698 -32.42 3.22 0.92
N SER A 699 -31.86 4.26 0.31
CA SER A 699 -32.61 5.18 -0.55
C SER A 699 -33.06 4.51 -1.86
N ARG A 700 -32.38 3.46 -2.32
CA ARG A 700 -32.59 2.79 -3.62
C ARG A 700 -32.50 3.71 -4.85
N GLN A 701 -32.11 4.97 -4.67
CA GLN A 701 -32.02 5.96 -5.73
C GLN A 701 -30.56 6.20 -6.12
N ARG A 702 -30.24 6.04 -7.41
CA ARG A 702 -28.91 6.37 -7.96
C ARG A 702 -28.55 7.85 -7.83
N ILE A 703 -29.53 8.72 -7.59
CA ILE A 703 -29.32 10.17 -7.46
C ILE A 703 -28.53 10.53 -6.20
N LEU A 704 -28.76 9.84 -5.09
CA LEU A 704 -28.06 10.12 -3.84
C LEU A 704 -26.58 9.76 -3.95
N GLU A 705 -26.26 8.63 -4.60
CA GLU A 705 -24.87 8.26 -4.88
C GLU A 705 -24.17 9.31 -5.75
N ARG A 706 -24.83 9.79 -6.81
CA ARG A 706 -24.30 10.85 -7.67
C ARG A 706 -24.10 12.16 -6.93
N ALA A 707 -25.03 12.54 -6.05
CA ALA A 707 -24.93 13.74 -5.24
C ALA A 707 -23.74 13.66 -4.26
N VAL A 708 -23.57 12.52 -3.58
CA VAL A 708 -22.41 12.29 -2.69
C VAL A 708 -21.10 12.34 -3.47
N CYS A 709 -21.03 11.68 -4.63
CA CYS A 709 -19.85 11.73 -5.50
C CYS A 709 -19.56 13.17 -5.98
N LEU A 710 -20.60 13.96 -6.29
CA LEU A 710 -20.45 15.37 -6.66
C LEU A 710 -19.88 16.20 -5.50
N VAL A 711 -20.36 15.97 -4.26
CA VAL A 711 -19.81 16.64 -3.07
C VAL A 711 -18.32 16.33 -2.90
N PHE A 712 -17.90 15.07 -3.00
CA PHE A 712 -16.47 14.72 -2.96
C PHE A 712 -15.67 15.41 -4.06
N LEU A 713 -16.19 15.47 -5.28
CA LEU A 713 -15.52 16.15 -6.40
C LEU A 713 -15.38 17.66 -6.16
N VAL A 714 -16.41 18.32 -5.63
CA VAL A 714 -16.36 19.75 -5.28
C VAL A 714 -15.30 20.01 -4.22
N LEU A 715 -15.26 19.18 -3.16
CA LEU A 715 -14.28 19.31 -2.09
C LEU A 715 -12.84 19.02 -2.58
N LEU A 716 -12.65 18.03 -3.45
CA LEU A 716 -11.35 17.79 -4.10
C LEU A 716 -10.92 18.99 -4.94
N ALA A 717 -11.81 19.54 -5.76
CA ALA A 717 -11.50 20.71 -6.60
C ALA A 717 -11.14 21.94 -5.75
N ARG A 718 -11.81 22.12 -4.60
CA ARG A 718 -11.48 23.15 -3.61
C ARG A 718 -10.11 22.93 -2.96
N THR A 719 -9.79 21.67 -2.65
CA THR A 719 -8.47 21.28 -2.12
C THR A 719 -7.38 21.65 -3.12
N VAL A 720 -7.52 21.22 -4.38
CA VAL A 720 -6.60 21.55 -5.47
C VAL A 720 -6.43 23.06 -5.61
N HIS A 721 -7.53 23.82 -5.67
CA HIS A 721 -7.46 25.28 -5.77
C HIS A 721 -6.65 25.91 -4.62
N THR A 722 -6.88 25.45 -3.40
CA THR A 722 -6.19 25.95 -2.20
C THR A 722 -4.69 25.67 -2.26
N GLU A 723 -4.31 24.45 -2.64
CA GLU A 723 -2.91 24.06 -2.84
C GLU A 723 -2.23 24.86 -3.95
N VAL A 724 -2.91 25.13 -5.07
CA VAL A 724 -2.38 25.96 -6.17
C VAL A 724 -2.14 27.40 -5.73
N VAL A 725 -3.10 28.01 -5.01
CA VAL A 725 -2.95 29.38 -4.51
C VAL A 725 -1.80 29.48 -3.51
N TRP A 726 -1.70 28.52 -2.59
CA TRP A 726 -0.60 28.45 -1.62
C TRP A 726 0.76 28.26 -2.30
N ALA A 727 0.85 27.36 -3.28
CA ALA A 727 2.07 27.13 -4.05
C ALA A 727 2.53 28.38 -4.79
N GLY A 728 1.60 29.15 -5.37
CA GLY A 728 1.93 30.43 -6.00
C GLY A 728 2.46 31.46 -5.01
N ALA A 729 1.88 31.53 -3.81
CA ALA A 729 2.27 32.50 -2.77
C ALA A 729 3.61 32.17 -2.10
N THR A 730 3.99 30.90 -2.02
CA THR A 730 5.19 30.42 -1.30
C THR A 730 6.37 30.08 -2.21
N ALA A 731 6.23 30.24 -3.53
CA ALA A 731 7.25 29.82 -4.49
C ALA A 731 8.62 30.46 -4.25
N GLU A 732 8.67 31.76 -3.91
CA GLU A 732 9.94 32.46 -3.63
C GLU A 732 10.63 31.95 -2.36
N GLU A 733 9.89 31.47 -1.36
CA GLU A 733 10.47 30.88 -0.15
C GLU A 733 11.19 29.55 -0.42
N SER A 734 10.85 28.90 -1.54
CA SER A 734 11.46 27.66 -2.01
C SER A 734 12.67 27.89 -2.92
N ARG A 735 13.12 29.14 -3.07
CA ARG A 735 14.32 29.49 -3.82
C ARG A 735 15.50 29.64 -2.86
N LEU A 736 16.53 28.81 -3.03
CA LEU A 736 17.79 29.01 -2.32
C LEU A 736 18.60 30.15 -2.97
N PRO A 737 19.15 31.10 -2.19
CA PRO A 737 20.04 32.13 -2.70
C PRO A 737 21.30 31.53 -3.36
N ASP A 738 21.71 32.10 -4.49
CA ASP A 738 22.83 31.56 -5.29
C ASP A 738 24.15 31.51 -4.50
N GLY A 739 24.41 32.50 -3.64
CA GLY A 739 25.58 32.52 -2.76
C GLY A 739 25.60 31.35 -1.78
N ILE A 740 24.45 31.01 -1.18
CA ILE A 740 24.32 29.85 -0.28
C ILE A 740 24.61 28.57 -1.07
N VAL A 741 24.01 28.41 -2.26
CA VAL A 741 24.22 27.23 -3.12
C VAL A 741 25.70 27.04 -3.48
N ARG A 742 26.41 28.13 -3.83
CA ARG A 742 27.85 28.07 -4.13
C ARG A 742 28.66 27.70 -2.89
N SER A 743 28.34 28.27 -1.73
CA SER A 743 29.05 27.98 -0.48
C SER A 743 28.89 26.51 -0.03
N VAL A 744 27.68 25.95 -0.09
CA VAL A 744 27.46 24.53 0.29
C VAL A 744 28.09 23.56 -0.70
N ARG A 745 28.13 23.91 -2.00
CA ARG A 745 28.88 23.14 -2.99
C ARG A 745 30.37 23.16 -2.68
N TRP A 746 30.92 24.34 -2.42
CA TRP A 746 32.33 24.48 -2.07
C TRP A 746 32.69 23.65 -0.83
N ILE A 747 31.86 23.67 0.22
CA ILE A 747 32.09 22.87 1.44
C ILE A 747 32.23 21.38 1.10
N ASN A 748 31.31 20.82 0.31
CA ASN A 748 31.35 19.41 -0.09
C ASN A 748 32.57 19.04 -0.94
N GLU A 749 33.11 19.99 -1.70
CA GLU A 749 34.22 19.75 -2.64
C GLU A 749 35.59 19.97 -1.98
N ASN A 750 35.68 20.83 -0.95
CA ASN A 750 36.95 21.36 -0.44
C ASN A 750 37.21 21.11 1.05
N THR A 751 36.25 20.59 1.82
CA THR A 751 36.45 20.31 3.25
C THR A 751 36.50 18.81 3.52
N PRO A 752 37.23 18.34 4.55
CA PRO A 752 37.16 16.93 4.96
C PRO A 752 35.74 16.53 5.37
N ARG A 753 35.38 15.24 5.15
CA ARG A 753 34.11 14.69 5.66
C ARG A 753 34.01 14.86 7.17
N ASP A 754 32.77 15.09 7.64
CA ASP A 754 32.45 15.31 9.05
C ASP A 754 33.18 16.52 9.70
N SER A 755 33.67 17.48 8.91
CA SER A 755 34.20 18.75 9.43
C SER A 755 33.14 19.48 10.25
N VAL A 756 33.54 20.07 11.38
CA VAL A 756 32.63 20.81 12.27
C VAL A 756 32.66 22.31 11.96
N ILE A 757 31.51 22.83 11.54
CA ILE A 757 31.31 24.24 11.21
C ILE A 757 30.63 24.95 12.39
N ALA A 758 31.18 26.10 12.79
CA ALA A 758 30.58 26.98 13.79
C ALA A 758 29.92 28.20 13.14
N SER A 759 28.71 28.52 13.58
CA SER A 759 27.97 29.72 13.22
C SER A 759 26.97 30.08 14.34
N PRO A 760 26.78 31.37 14.70
CA PRO A 760 25.73 31.83 15.60
C PRO A 760 24.35 31.85 14.93
N SER A 761 24.28 31.75 13.60
CA SER A 761 23.03 31.79 12.86
C SER A 761 22.30 30.45 12.93
N LEU A 762 21.10 30.48 13.50
CA LEU A 762 20.22 29.32 13.60
C LEU A 762 19.85 28.76 12.21
N VAL A 763 19.65 29.66 11.24
CA VAL A 763 19.36 29.33 9.83
C VAL A 763 20.52 28.56 9.21
N THR A 764 21.74 29.06 9.35
CA THR A 764 22.95 28.39 8.82
C THR A 764 23.12 27.00 9.44
N ASN A 765 22.94 26.87 10.76
CA ASN A 765 23.02 25.59 11.45
C ASN A 765 21.95 24.57 11.00
N ALA A 766 20.82 25.03 10.44
CA ALA A 766 19.81 24.15 9.85
C ALA A 766 20.15 23.70 8.42
N ILE A 767 20.82 24.55 7.62
CA ILE A 767 21.19 24.25 6.23
C ILE A 767 22.39 23.31 6.15
N ILE A 768 23.46 23.59 6.91
CA ILE A 768 24.74 22.89 6.76
C ILE A 768 24.59 21.36 6.82
N PRO A 769 23.89 20.77 7.81
CA PRO A 769 23.80 19.31 7.97
C PRO A 769 23.02 18.57 6.88
N VAL A 770 22.33 19.29 5.99
CA VAL A 770 21.46 18.67 4.98
C VAL A 770 22.03 18.80 3.56
N TRP A 771 22.73 19.91 3.27
CA TRP A 771 23.32 20.16 1.94
C TRP A 771 24.79 19.81 1.89
N THR A 772 25.43 19.58 3.04
CA THR A 772 26.86 19.27 3.11
C THR A 772 27.12 18.00 3.91
N HIS A 773 28.30 17.41 3.72
CA HIS A 773 28.81 16.35 4.59
C HIS A 773 29.36 16.86 5.93
N ALA A 774 29.19 18.15 6.22
CA ALA A 774 29.73 18.79 7.42
C ALA A 774 28.73 18.72 8.59
N ARG A 775 29.27 18.81 9.79
CA ARG A 775 28.54 18.83 11.07
C ARG A 775 28.45 20.26 11.58
N VAL A 776 27.57 20.48 12.55
CA VAL A 776 27.40 21.80 13.18
C VAL A 776 27.81 21.75 14.64
N LEU A 777 28.42 22.84 15.10
CA LEU A 777 28.77 22.99 16.50
C LEU A 777 27.53 23.22 17.38
N LEU A 778 26.56 24.00 16.89
CA LEU A 778 25.33 24.36 17.59
C LEU A 778 24.15 23.57 17.02
N PRO A 779 23.69 22.51 17.70
CA PRO A 779 22.55 21.74 17.25
C PRO A 779 21.21 22.34 17.70
N VAL A 780 20.11 21.79 17.17
CA VAL A 780 18.74 22.09 17.63
C VAL A 780 18.39 21.23 18.84
N ALA A 781 17.92 21.84 19.93
CA ALA A 781 17.66 21.13 21.18
C ALA A 781 16.69 19.94 21.09
N VAL A 782 15.66 20.03 20.26
CA VAL A 782 14.69 18.92 20.11
C VAL A 782 15.27 17.72 19.36
N THR A 783 16.33 17.93 18.57
CA THR A 783 16.93 16.89 17.72
C THR A 783 18.28 16.37 18.15
N SER A 784 18.82 16.92 19.25
CA SER A 784 20.11 16.55 19.81
C SER A 784 19.97 15.73 21.09
N SER A 785 20.88 14.75 21.25
CA SER A 785 21.06 14.00 22.52
C SER A 785 21.86 14.78 23.57
N ALA A 786 22.36 15.97 23.25
CA ALA A 786 23.04 16.84 24.19
C ALA A 786 22.09 17.36 25.28
N SER A 787 22.60 17.51 26.50
CA SER A 787 21.87 18.13 27.63
C SER A 787 21.65 19.63 27.41
N LEU A 788 20.67 20.25 28.09
CA LEU A 788 20.34 21.67 27.86
C LEU A 788 21.50 22.54 28.31
N ALA A 789 22.17 22.11 29.37
CA ALA A 789 23.39 22.74 29.84
C ALA A 789 24.48 22.76 28.77
N GLU A 790 24.66 21.67 28.03
CA GLU A 790 25.64 21.60 26.94
C GLU A 790 25.22 22.43 25.73
N ILE A 791 23.95 22.37 25.32
CA ILE A 791 23.44 23.17 24.20
C ILE A 791 23.58 24.67 24.49
N ARG A 792 23.27 25.08 25.72
CA ARG A 792 23.49 26.44 26.21
C ARG A 792 24.99 26.80 26.22
N ASP A 793 25.86 25.91 26.68
CA ASP A 793 27.32 26.11 26.67
C ASP A 793 27.86 26.31 25.24
N ARG A 794 27.39 25.51 24.29
CA ARG A 794 27.72 25.63 22.85
C ARG A 794 27.23 26.95 22.27
N TRP A 795 26.01 27.37 22.62
CA TRP A 795 25.47 28.65 22.19
C TRP A 795 26.29 29.82 22.75
N LEU A 796 26.56 29.84 24.05
CA LEU A 796 27.41 30.85 24.70
C LEU A 796 28.81 30.89 24.07
N LEU A 797 29.39 29.73 23.77
CA LEU A 797 30.69 29.61 23.13
C LEU A 797 30.72 30.21 21.73
N VAL A 798 29.73 29.87 20.90
CA VAL A 798 29.62 30.40 19.55
C VAL A 798 29.35 31.91 19.58
N SER A 799 28.46 32.37 20.45
CA SER A 799 28.20 33.79 20.65
C SER A 799 29.45 34.55 21.10
N ALA A 800 30.25 33.98 21.99
CA ALA A 800 31.53 34.57 22.41
C ALA A 800 32.57 34.57 21.28
N LEU A 801 32.65 33.51 20.47
CA LEU A 801 33.56 33.41 19.33
C LEU A 801 33.26 34.43 18.23
N PHE A 802 31.98 34.76 18.04
CA PHE A 802 31.51 35.76 17.07
C PHE A 802 31.31 37.15 17.69
N ASP A 803 31.73 37.37 18.94
CA ASP A 803 31.56 38.64 19.66
C ASP A 803 30.12 39.18 19.64
N VAL A 804 29.13 38.29 19.76
CA VAL A 804 27.72 38.69 19.79
C VAL A 804 27.44 39.45 21.08
N SER A 805 26.98 40.70 20.95
CA SER A 805 26.66 41.55 22.10
C SER A 805 25.31 41.18 22.74
N PRO A 806 25.21 41.24 24.09
CA PRO A 806 23.94 41.07 24.79
C PRO A 806 22.80 41.97 24.28
N GLU A 807 23.12 43.20 23.87
CA GLU A 807 22.17 44.18 23.34
C GLU A 807 21.58 43.74 22.00
N VAL A 808 22.41 43.13 21.13
CA VAL A 808 21.98 42.62 19.82
C VAL A 808 21.04 41.43 19.99
N ILE A 809 21.32 40.52 20.93
CA ILE A 809 20.60 39.25 21.05
C ILE A 809 19.36 39.31 21.97
N ARG A 810 19.29 40.28 22.88
CA ARG A 810 18.16 40.46 23.82
C ARG A 810 16.79 40.47 23.13
N PRO A 811 16.55 41.23 22.03
CA PRO A 811 15.26 41.22 21.34
C PRO A 811 14.85 39.83 20.83
N HIS A 812 15.83 38.99 20.48
CA HIS A 812 15.59 37.62 20.01
C HIS A 812 15.22 36.67 21.17
N LEU A 813 15.83 36.86 22.35
CA LEU A 813 15.51 36.07 23.56
C LEU A 813 14.16 36.46 24.18
N GLU A 814 13.78 37.73 24.12
CA GLU A 814 12.55 38.24 24.75
C GLU A 814 11.29 38.04 23.90
N ARG A 815 11.47 37.68 22.62
CA ARG A 815 10.37 37.48 21.67
C ARG A 815 9.50 36.31 22.12
N ARG A 816 8.18 36.49 22.01
CA ARG A 816 7.26 35.35 22.08
C ARG A 816 7.44 34.50 20.84
N GLY A 817 7.53 33.19 21.01
CA GLY A 817 7.48 32.26 19.89
C GLY A 817 6.17 32.46 19.11
N GLY A 818 6.28 32.47 17.77
CA GLY A 818 5.13 32.38 16.86
C GLY A 818 4.43 31.02 16.97
N ARG A 819 3.47 30.72 16.07
CA ARG A 819 2.97 29.34 15.97
C ARG A 819 4.18 28.42 15.67
N VAL A 820 4.12 27.18 16.15
CA VAL A 820 5.17 26.15 15.96
C VAL A 820 5.58 25.98 14.51
N ASP A 821 4.62 26.25 13.63
CA ASP A 821 4.73 26.08 12.19
C ASP A 821 5.33 27.34 11.50
N ASP A 822 5.58 28.43 12.25
CA ASP A 822 6.08 29.72 11.73
C ASP A 822 7.59 29.88 12.01
N PHE A 823 8.41 28.96 11.55
CA PHE A 823 9.80 29.33 11.26
C PHE A 823 9.78 29.99 9.89
N ALA A 824 10.52 31.06 9.67
CA ALA A 824 10.69 31.59 8.32
C ALA A 824 12.11 32.14 8.23
N LEU A 825 12.72 32.01 7.06
CA LEU A 825 14.12 32.38 6.74
C LEU A 825 14.51 33.79 7.19
N ASN A 826 13.53 34.67 7.29
CA ASN A 826 13.74 36.09 7.43
C ASN A 826 13.78 36.54 8.89
N GLN A 827 13.60 35.60 9.82
CA GLN A 827 13.37 35.88 11.23
C GLN A 827 14.31 34.99 12.07
N GLU A 828 15.43 35.54 12.53
CA GLU A 828 16.31 34.96 13.56
C GLU A 828 15.61 34.91 14.95
N ASP A 829 14.29 34.74 14.95
CA ASP A 829 13.39 35.28 15.96
C ASP A 829 12.98 34.26 17.02
N ASN A 830 13.43 33.00 16.91
CA ASN A 830 12.95 31.92 17.77
C ASN A 830 14.08 31.06 18.35
N ILE A 831 15.02 31.73 19.01
CA ILE A 831 16.09 31.12 19.80
C ILE A 831 15.58 30.13 20.86
N VAL A 832 14.33 30.33 21.33
CA VAL A 832 13.65 29.42 22.26
C VAL A 832 13.67 27.99 21.70
N ILE A 833 13.46 27.81 20.40
CA ILE A 833 13.38 26.45 19.85
C ILE A 833 14.75 25.79 19.71
N PHE A 834 15.77 26.55 19.33
CA PHE A 834 17.12 26.01 19.21
C PHE A 834 17.73 25.65 20.57
N LEU A 835 17.44 26.43 21.61
CA LEU A 835 18.01 26.20 22.95
C LEU A 835 17.13 25.33 23.83
N TYR A 836 15.81 25.54 23.83
CA TYR A 836 14.88 24.98 24.82
C TYR A 836 13.73 24.16 24.20
N ASP A 837 13.47 24.30 22.91
CA ASP A 837 12.25 23.78 22.26
C ASP A 837 10.98 24.13 23.06
N THR A 838 10.21 23.13 23.47
CA THR A 838 8.97 23.32 24.23
C THR A 838 9.18 23.21 25.75
N PHE A 839 10.42 23.33 26.25
CA PHE A 839 10.72 23.16 27.66
C PHE A 839 9.92 24.07 28.60
N PHE A 840 9.64 25.31 28.18
CA PHE A 840 8.82 26.27 28.93
C PHE A 840 7.32 26.20 28.60
N PHE A 841 6.89 25.17 27.88
CA PHE A 841 5.50 25.02 27.48
C PHE A 841 4.60 24.63 28.66
N PRO A 842 3.39 25.22 28.80
CA PRO A 842 2.48 24.81 29.86
C PRO A 842 2.14 23.32 29.79
N THR A 843 2.26 22.62 30.92
CA THR A 843 2.01 21.17 31.03
C THR A 843 0.60 20.83 31.52
N THR A 844 -0.26 21.84 31.68
CA THR A 844 -1.67 21.67 32.11
C THR A 844 -2.53 21.01 31.03
N PRO A 845 -3.64 20.32 31.39
CA PRO A 845 -4.60 19.81 30.42
C PRO A 845 -5.02 20.89 29.39
N ASP A 846 -5.19 20.47 28.14
CA ASP A 846 -5.58 21.31 27.00
C ASP A 846 -4.59 22.44 26.63
N ALA A 847 -3.37 22.42 27.15
CA ALA A 847 -2.36 23.43 26.81
C ALA A 847 -2.08 23.50 25.30
N PHE A 848 -1.95 22.34 24.64
CA PHE A 848 -1.71 22.27 23.19
C PHE A 848 -2.91 22.72 22.37
N PHE A 849 -4.13 22.42 22.81
CA PHE A 849 -5.36 22.83 22.13
C PHE A 849 -5.62 24.34 22.21
N ARG A 850 -5.08 25.02 23.23
CA ARG A 850 -5.09 26.48 23.36
C ARG A 850 -4.04 27.18 22.48
N GLY A 851 -3.22 26.41 21.77
CA GLY A 851 -2.17 26.89 20.87
C GLY A 851 -0.85 27.20 21.58
N ARG A 852 0.26 27.22 20.83
CA ARG A 852 1.58 27.47 21.41
C ARG A 852 1.93 28.94 21.68
N GLY A 853 0.98 29.87 21.56
CA GLY A 853 1.18 31.32 21.70
C GLY A 853 1.64 31.84 23.07
N GLY A 854 1.94 30.94 24.02
CA GLY A 854 2.57 31.23 25.31
C GLY A 854 4.05 30.85 25.40
N MET A 855 4.65 30.26 24.36
CA MET A 855 6.06 29.86 24.40
C MET A 855 6.97 31.09 24.42
N LYS A 856 7.68 31.29 25.53
CA LYS A 856 8.67 32.36 25.71
C LYS A 856 9.68 31.89 26.74
N ILE A 857 10.95 32.27 26.58
CA ILE A 857 11.93 32.12 27.66
C ILE A 857 11.48 33.04 28.82
N PRO A 858 11.33 32.51 30.05
CA PRO A 858 11.00 33.33 31.21
C PRO A 858 12.00 34.48 31.36
N GLN A 859 11.53 35.67 31.75
CA GLN A 859 12.38 36.85 31.86
C GLN A 859 13.62 36.62 32.74
N GLU A 860 13.46 35.87 33.84
CA GLU A 860 14.56 35.47 34.72
C GLU A 860 15.63 34.66 33.97
N GLU A 861 15.23 33.70 33.14
CA GLU A 861 16.16 32.89 32.35
C GLU A 861 16.78 33.71 31.21
N THR A 862 16.04 34.66 30.63
CA THR A 862 16.60 35.61 29.64
C THR A 862 17.72 36.45 30.26
N GLU A 863 17.49 37.07 31.42
CA GLU A 863 18.53 37.86 32.09
C GLU A 863 19.72 37.00 32.50
N ARG A 864 19.46 35.77 32.96
CA ARG A 864 20.50 34.80 33.26
C ARG A 864 21.38 34.50 32.05
N LEU A 865 20.79 34.22 30.89
CA LEU A 865 21.53 33.93 29.65
C LEU A 865 22.39 35.11 29.21
N LEU A 866 21.86 36.34 29.32
CA LEU A 866 22.59 37.55 28.96
C LEU A 866 23.78 37.78 29.90
N LEU A 867 23.60 37.57 31.21
CA LEU A 867 24.68 37.63 32.19
C LEU A 867 25.72 36.52 31.99
N GLU A 868 25.28 35.30 31.67
CA GLU A 868 26.18 34.18 31.34
C GLU A 868 26.99 34.49 30.07
N LEU A 869 26.38 35.10 29.04
CA LEU A 869 27.06 35.52 27.82
C LEU A 869 28.09 36.63 28.06
N GLU A 870 27.75 37.63 28.86
CA GLU A 870 28.66 38.72 29.21
C GLU A 870 29.90 38.21 29.96
N ARG A 871 29.71 37.22 30.84
CA ARG A 871 30.77 36.61 31.66
C ARG A 871 31.50 35.44 31.00
N TYR A 872 31.06 35.00 29.82
CA TYR A 872 31.62 33.81 29.19
C TYR A 872 33.09 34.03 28.79
N PRO A 873 34.01 33.07 29.01
CA PRO A 873 35.43 33.29 28.73
C PRO A 873 35.70 33.55 27.24
N ARG A 874 36.27 34.71 26.90
CA ARG A 874 36.60 35.10 25.51
C ARG A 874 38.03 34.75 25.08
N ARG A 875 38.75 33.93 25.84
CA ARG A 875 40.11 33.50 25.48
C ARG A 875 40.02 32.53 24.30
N THR A 876 40.60 32.89 23.16
CA THR A 876 40.57 32.09 21.92
C THR A 876 40.97 30.64 22.13
N ALA A 877 42.06 30.39 22.87
CA ALA A 877 42.52 29.03 23.16
C ALA A 877 41.52 28.22 24.01
N TYR A 878 40.72 28.87 24.87
CA TYR A 878 39.65 28.19 25.60
C TYR A 878 38.50 27.83 24.65
N LEU A 879 38.04 28.81 23.86
CA LEU A 879 36.90 28.64 22.94
C LEU A 879 37.15 27.53 21.91
N LEU A 880 38.33 27.49 21.29
CA LEU A 880 38.64 26.53 20.22
C LEU A 880 38.96 25.11 20.72
N ASN A 881 39.29 24.94 22.01
CA ASN A 881 39.62 23.64 22.59
C ASN A 881 38.47 23.02 23.39
N ARG A 882 37.38 23.75 23.63
CA ARG A 882 36.22 23.25 24.37
C ARG A 882 35.45 22.18 23.60
N TYR A 883 35.20 22.41 22.31
CA TYR A 883 34.56 21.50 21.37
C TYR A 883 35.37 21.40 20.07
N ARG A 884 35.08 20.42 19.22
CA ARG A 884 35.69 20.38 17.89
C ARG A 884 35.12 21.52 17.03
N ILE A 885 36.02 22.29 16.42
CA ILE A 885 35.72 23.38 15.48
C ILE A 885 36.81 23.33 14.43
N ASP A 886 36.41 23.10 13.19
CA ASP A 886 37.30 23.02 12.04
C ASP A 886 37.16 24.25 11.14
N TYR A 887 35.93 24.78 11.02
CA TYR A 887 35.65 25.95 10.18
C TYR A 887 34.66 26.93 10.84
N LEU A 888 34.75 28.21 10.48
CA LEU A 888 33.73 29.23 10.73
C LEU A 888 33.02 29.59 9.43
N TYR A 889 31.69 29.67 9.48
CA TYR A 889 30.88 30.16 8.37
C TYR A 889 30.42 31.59 8.67
N VAL A 890 30.74 32.54 7.78
CA VAL A 890 30.45 33.97 7.96
C VAL A 890 29.70 34.50 6.75
N GLY A 891 28.38 34.43 6.79
CA GLY A 891 27.48 34.95 5.77
C GLY A 891 26.70 36.19 6.22
N PRO A 892 25.65 36.58 5.46
CA PRO A 892 24.82 37.74 5.77
C PRO A 892 24.12 37.68 7.14
N ASN A 893 23.80 36.48 7.64
CA ASN A 893 23.14 36.32 8.94
C ASN A 893 24.16 36.48 10.09
N GLU A 894 25.32 35.86 9.99
CA GLU A 894 26.37 35.98 11.01
C GLU A 894 26.88 37.42 11.13
N ARG A 895 26.99 38.14 10.00
CA ARG A 895 27.39 39.56 9.98
C ARG A 895 26.34 40.52 10.60
N ARG A 896 25.08 40.09 10.76
CA ARG A 896 24.07 40.87 11.50
C ARG A 896 24.24 40.74 13.01
N LEU A 897 24.76 39.60 13.46
CA LEU A 897 24.95 39.28 14.87
C LEU A 897 26.34 39.65 15.40
N SER A 898 27.33 39.74 14.51
CA SER A 898 28.75 39.90 14.83
C SER A 898 29.33 41.20 14.27
N SER A 899 30.16 41.87 15.08
CA SER A 899 31.00 43.00 14.66
C SER A 899 32.48 42.64 14.45
N VAL A 900 32.82 41.34 14.49
CA VAL A 900 34.21 40.88 14.41
C VAL A 900 34.75 41.06 12.99
N ASP A 901 35.97 41.59 12.89
CA ASP A 901 36.78 41.50 11.68
C ASP A 901 37.52 40.16 11.64
N PHE A 902 36.91 39.16 10.99
CA PHE A 902 37.45 37.80 10.92
C PHE A 902 38.77 37.71 10.13
N ASP A 903 39.05 38.68 9.25
CA ASP A 903 40.28 38.72 8.46
C ASP A 903 41.51 39.11 9.31
N ALA A 904 41.28 39.78 10.44
CA ALA A 904 42.33 40.21 11.36
C ALA A 904 42.73 39.11 12.37
N LEU A 905 42.02 37.97 12.42
CA LEU A 905 42.23 36.94 13.43
C LEU A 905 43.32 35.94 13.01
N PRO A 906 44.45 35.82 13.75
CA PRO A 906 45.63 35.06 13.31
C PRO A 906 45.44 33.54 13.30
N PHE A 907 44.41 33.03 13.95
CA PHE A 907 44.07 31.60 13.99
C PHE A 907 43.06 31.20 12.90
N LEU A 908 42.67 32.13 12.04
CA LEU A 908 41.74 31.90 10.93
C LEU A 908 42.46 32.04 9.60
N ARG A 909 42.25 31.05 8.72
CA ARG A 909 42.67 31.12 7.32
C ARG A 909 41.43 31.15 6.45
N LYS A 910 41.21 32.25 5.71
CA LYS A 910 40.10 32.32 4.76
C LYS A 910 40.36 31.37 3.58
N GLU A 911 39.43 30.44 3.35
CA GLU A 911 39.53 29.46 2.25
C GLU A 911 38.46 29.67 1.16
N TYR A 912 37.39 30.41 1.49
CA TYR A 912 36.32 30.79 0.57
C TYR A 912 35.91 32.24 0.80
N ASP A 913 35.72 33.00 -0.28
CA ASP A 913 35.18 34.36 -0.26
C ASP A 913 34.40 34.63 -1.55
N ALA A 914 33.07 34.60 -1.48
CA ALA A 914 32.20 34.96 -2.59
C ALA A 914 30.80 35.33 -2.11
N ASP A 915 30.13 36.24 -2.82
CA ASP A 915 28.71 36.60 -2.60
C ASP A 915 28.38 37.06 -1.16
N GLY A 916 29.34 37.68 -0.48
CA GLY A 916 29.19 38.12 0.91
C GLY A 916 29.28 36.99 1.94
N ILE A 917 29.66 35.78 1.52
CA ILE A 917 29.91 34.61 2.37
C ILE A 917 31.40 34.30 2.38
N ALA A 918 31.97 34.19 3.58
CA ALA A 918 33.34 33.74 3.79
C ALA A 918 33.37 32.48 4.67
N ILE A 919 34.27 31.54 4.35
CA ILE A 919 34.51 30.33 5.16
C ILE A 919 35.98 30.34 5.59
N TYR A 920 36.19 30.24 6.90
CA TYR A 920 37.52 30.29 7.51
C TYR A 920 37.88 28.94 8.11
N ALA A 921 39.01 28.35 7.73
CA ALA A 921 39.59 27.21 8.42
C ALA A 921 40.23 27.66 9.74
N VAL A 922 40.04 26.87 10.80
CA VAL A 922 40.65 27.12 12.11
C VAL A 922 42.04 26.50 12.16
N ASP A 923 43.07 27.34 12.21
CA ASP A 923 44.45 26.90 12.40
C ASP A 923 44.82 26.91 13.89
N ARG A 924 44.78 25.72 14.50
CA ARG A 924 45.12 25.55 15.91
C ARG A 924 46.62 25.70 16.20
N SER A 925 47.49 25.60 15.20
CA SER A 925 48.94 25.73 15.39
C SER A 925 49.33 27.16 15.82
N ALA A 926 48.59 28.16 15.35
CA ALA A 926 48.73 29.57 15.72
C ALA A 926 48.41 29.87 17.19
N LEU A 927 47.75 28.95 17.91
CA LEU A 927 47.41 29.10 19.33
C LEU A 927 48.53 28.62 20.27
N THR A 928 49.49 27.84 19.73
CA THR A 928 50.60 27.28 20.51
C THR A 928 51.65 28.33 20.88
N GLU A 929 51.70 29.44 20.14
CA GLU A 929 52.63 30.56 20.39
C GLU A 929 52.13 31.57 21.45
N GLN A 930 50.89 31.42 21.95
CA GLN A 930 50.29 32.32 22.95
C GLN A 930 50.10 31.67 24.35
N ARG A 931 50.76 30.54 24.63
CA ARG A 931 50.66 29.84 25.94
C ARG A 931 51.55 30.44 27.02
#